data_AF-A0A7W0ZLX1-F1
#
_entry.id   AF-A0A7W0ZLX1-F1
#
_cell.length_a   1.000
_cell.length_b   1.000
_cell.length_c   1.000
_cell.angle_alpha   90.00
_cell.angle_beta   90.00
_cell.angle_gamma   90.00
#
_symmetry.space_group_name_H-M   'P 1'
#
loop_
_entity.id
_entity.type
_entity.pdbx_description
1 polymer ?
#
loop_
_entity_poly.entity_id
_entity_poly.type
_entity_poly.pdbx_seq_one_letter_code
_entity_poly.pdbx_strand_id
1 'polypeptide(L)'
;MHRLTTVVLLAALICATAIPSHSYTFQHTDASASTRLKWPARTIQVALSPSLASPPANIKAGSDVYTAARRALARWSEVANIQFVEIQTSEQSISASGSSDGVSLITVANTSQNAAAFSPGADIPGRTRIFFDPTNGNITEADIVINPNLFAGDGGARFSTDGTSGTYDLESILTHEVGHLLGLDHSGVIGATMQPLLGVNNLYGVQAFTVRTLSEDDQAAAHTLYNPRLNTGAISGTVAYANGTAAYGAHVWAEDISTGKVIAGNVAFADGAYRIDDLPAGNYRVMVESLDGPVAASDFISRAYAGLRTAPPQSFRSAEATSSISVAAGGTTNLVIALPGAARALNSRLIGLGGTLSASAVPLSPGGTYTIYVGGDGVDQIPGSGVSIQSSSITVNQASFQSVPGYGVPVISFDVSVSSNVSPGDYTIRLQSNTGEVAYLTGGLTVEAAVQFEFGNYSVAENANRATLVAIRGGDTSTAASFNYLTVDSTEFIGCDTVRGEALPRCDYVTTVDTLTFAAGETQKTILIPIIDDGYVEGSETLRIALTNAAGASLGTRGIVTLTITDNDAASAANPVYSNQFYVRQQYLDFLSRELEQAGFDSWLNVLNGCTNNAPSCDQIEVSASFFRSQEFQGKGYFIYRFYTTSFGLRPTFAEFDRDVKLYSARTDTEVELKKEAFIADFVSRAAWRMKFDGMSNSIYVDTLLQAAEVQLASRNQLISDLDGVRKTRAQVLREIVESAEVSAQHYNRAFVAMQYFGYLRRDPEDAGYQAWLAVINANPTNYRQMVDGFANSTEYRKRFGQS
;
A
#
# COMPACT_ATOMS: atom_id res chain seq x y z
N MET A 1 5.62 -74.99 -42.05
CA MET A 1 6.29 -73.79 -41.52
C MET A 1 5.46 -72.58 -41.97
N HIS A 2 4.54 -72.06 -41.12
CA HIS A 2 4.75 -70.88 -40.24
C HIS A 2 4.95 -69.58 -41.06
N ARG A 3 4.19 -68.47 -40.97
CA ARG A 3 3.36 -67.88 -39.88
C ARG A 3 2.47 -66.71 -40.42
N LEU A 4 1.21 -66.65 -39.95
CA LEU A 4 0.49 -65.52 -39.28
C LEU A 4 0.51 -64.10 -39.90
N THR A 5 -0.64 -63.58 -40.38
CA THR A 5 -1.57 -62.57 -39.76
C THR A 5 -0.92 -61.22 -39.39
N THR A 6 -1.47 -60.06 -39.77
CA THR A 6 -2.62 -59.42 -39.09
C THR A 6 -3.12 -58.19 -39.88
N VAL A 7 -4.44 -58.06 -39.93
CA VAL A 7 -5.24 -56.94 -40.45
C VAL A 7 -5.14 -55.73 -39.52
N VAL A 8 -4.84 -54.53 -40.05
CA VAL A 8 -4.97 -53.28 -39.31
C VAL A 8 -6.25 -52.58 -39.77
N LEU A 9 -7.23 -52.53 -38.85
CA LEU A 9 -8.45 -51.76 -38.98
C LEU A 9 -8.13 -50.25 -38.96
N LEU A 10 -8.67 -49.54 -39.94
CA LEU A 10 -8.74 -48.09 -39.98
C LEU A 10 -9.84 -47.66 -38.99
N ALA A 11 -9.47 -47.17 -37.80
CA ALA A 11 -10.39 -46.50 -36.88
C ALA A 11 -10.24 -44.99 -37.06
N ALA A 12 -11.35 -44.33 -37.40
CA ALA A 12 -11.46 -42.91 -37.67
C ALA A 12 -11.01 -42.07 -36.46
N LEU A 13 -10.02 -41.21 -36.71
CA LEU A 13 -9.68 -40.10 -35.83
C LEU A 13 -10.77 -39.03 -35.99
N ILE A 14 -11.81 -39.10 -35.15
CA ILE A 14 -12.72 -37.97 -34.98
C ILE A 14 -11.93 -36.92 -34.19
N CYS A 15 -11.48 -35.87 -34.89
CA CYS A 15 -11.09 -34.60 -34.27
C CYS A 15 -12.32 -34.04 -33.55
N ALA A 16 -12.50 -34.41 -32.28
CA ALA A 16 -13.19 -33.55 -31.34
C ALA A 16 -12.22 -32.41 -31.03
N THR A 17 -12.46 -31.24 -31.63
CA THR A 17 -11.84 -29.99 -31.20
C THR A 17 -12.38 -29.68 -29.81
N ALA A 18 -11.77 -30.26 -28.79
CA ALA A 18 -11.93 -29.81 -27.41
C ALA A 18 -11.38 -28.38 -27.37
N ILE A 19 -12.28 -27.43 -27.17
CA ILE A 19 -11.92 -26.05 -26.86
C ILE A 19 -11.02 -26.13 -25.61
N PRO A 20 -9.81 -25.55 -25.61
CA PRO A 20 -8.99 -25.57 -24.42
C PRO A 20 -9.70 -24.74 -23.34
N SER A 21 -10.18 -25.40 -22.28
CA SER A 21 -10.35 -24.76 -20.98
C SER A 21 -8.96 -24.36 -20.49
N HIS A 22 -8.78 -23.21 -19.82
CA HIS A 22 -7.48 -22.76 -19.28
C HIS A 22 -7.63 -22.17 -17.87
N SER A 23 -6.51 -22.02 -17.14
CA SER A 23 -6.40 -21.56 -15.75
C SER A 23 -7.39 -20.49 -15.36
N TYR A 24 -7.93 -20.54 -14.15
CA TYR A 24 -8.70 -19.44 -13.59
C TYR A 24 -10.04 -19.13 -14.30
N THR A 25 -10.96 -18.58 -13.53
CA THR A 25 -12.26 -18.13 -14.00
C THR A 25 -12.10 -16.82 -14.77
N PHE A 26 -12.20 -16.89 -16.09
CA PHE A 26 -12.17 -15.71 -16.95
C PHE A 26 -13.57 -15.23 -17.33
N GLN A 27 -13.64 -13.95 -17.68
CA GLN A 27 -14.81 -13.43 -18.37
C GLN A 27 -14.85 -13.95 -19.81
N HIS A 28 -16.03 -14.38 -20.25
CA HIS A 28 -16.27 -14.91 -21.58
C HIS A 28 -17.40 -14.14 -22.27
N THR A 29 -17.37 -14.16 -23.60
CA THR A 29 -18.38 -13.50 -24.44
C THR A 29 -19.77 -14.12 -24.29
N ASP A 30 -19.85 -15.42 -23.98
CA ASP A 30 -21.09 -16.17 -23.83
C ASP A 30 -20.97 -17.39 -22.90
N ALA A 31 -22.07 -18.15 -22.78
CA ALA A 31 -22.17 -19.33 -21.93
C ALA A 31 -21.44 -20.57 -22.49
N SER A 32 -20.95 -20.55 -23.72
CA SER A 32 -20.16 -21.65 -24.30
C SER A 32 -18.72 -21.65 -23.80
N ALA A 33 -18.29 -20.56 -23.15
CA ALA A 33 -16.91 -20.35 -22.70
C ALA A 33 -15.86 -20.48 -23.84
N SER A 34 -16.26 -20.21 -25.07
CA SER A 34 -15.38 -20.36 -26.25
C SER A 34 -14.38 -19.21 -26.42
N THR A 35 -14.78 -17.98 -26.06
CA THR A 35 -14.01 -16.76 -26.33
C THR A 35 -13.90 -15.91 -25.07
N ARG A 36 -12.66 -15.56 -24.69
CA ARG A 36 -12.32 -14.84 -23.46
C ARG A 36 -12.25 -13.35 -23.68
N LEU A 37 -12.57 -12.59 -22.64
CA LEU A 37 -12.33 -11.16 -22.62
C LEU A 37 -10.86 -10.88 -22.29
N LYS A 38 -10.20 -10.09 -23.14
CA LYS A 38 -8.86 -9.56 -22.86
C LYS A 38 -8.58 -8.30 -23.69
N TRP A 39 -7.64 -7.49 -23.24
CA TRP A 39 -7.12 -6.41 -24.06
C TRP A 39 -6.28 -6.95 -25.23
N PRO A 40 -6.49 -6.47 -26.46
CA PRO A 40 -5.68 -6.88 -27.61
C PRO A 40 -4.26 -6.29 -27.56
N ALA A 41 -4.09 -5.15 -26.89
CA ALA A 41 -2.82 -4.43 -26.77
C ALA A 41 -2.19 -4.64 -25.39
N ARG A 42 -0.86 -4.53 -25.34
CA ARG A 42 -0.06 -4.56 -24.11
C ARG A 42 -0.13 -3.24 -23.36
N THR A 43 -0.34 -2.15 -24.08
CA THR A 43 -0.48 -0.81 -23.51
C THR A 43 -1.97 -0.48 -23.43
N ILE A 44 -2.45 -0.21 -22.22
CA ILE A 44 -3.86 0.10 -21.95
C ILE A 44 -3.92 1.54 -21.47
N GLN A 45 -4.69 2.37 -22.16
CA GLN A 45 -4.95 3.73 -21.72
C GLN A 45 -6.04 3.74 -20.66
N VAL A 46 -5.80 4.42 -19.55
CA VAL A 46 -6.74 4.55 -18.44
C VAL A 46 -6.81 6.01 -18.02
N ALA A 47 -8.02 6.54 -17.90
CA ALA A 47 -8.25 7.89 -17.44
C ALA A 47 -8.55 7.88 -15.94
N LEU A 48 -7.84 8.71 -15.17
CA LEU A 48 -8.14 8.92 -13.76
C LEU A 48 -9.05 10.14 -13.61
N SER A 49 -10.26 9.93 -13.12
CA SER A 49 -11.23 11.01 -12.96
C SER A 49 -10.71 12.10 -12.00
N PRO A 50 -11.01 13.39 -12.25
CA PRO A 50 -10.74 14.47 -11.30
C PRO A 50 -11.29 14.22 -9.89
N SER A 51 -12.34 13.40 -9.75
CA SER A 51 -12.90 13.03 -8.45
C SER A 51 -11.91 12.30 -7.54
N LEU A 52 -10.87 11.66 -8.07
CA LEU A 52 -9.86 10.98 -7.25
C LEU A 52 -9.00 11.97 -6.47
N ALA A 53 -8.78 13.18 -7.01
CA ALA A 53 -8.07 14.26 -6.33
C ALA A 53 -8.96 15.08 -5.38
N SER A 54 -10.28 14.97 -5.52
CA SER A 54 -11.28 15.63 -4.67
C SER A 54 -12.42 14.67 -4.38
N PRO A 55 -12.18 13.65 -3.54
CA PRO A 55 -13.12 12.57 -3.32
C PRO A 55 -14.37 13.02 -2.54
N PRO A 56 -15.55 12.40 -2.80
CA PRO A 56 -16.78 12.69 -2.07
C PRO A 56 -16.76 12.22 -0.60
N ALA A 57 -17.75 12.66 0.18
CA ALA A 57 -17.81 12.48 1.63
C ALA A 57 -17.94 11.03 2.12
N ASN A 58 -18.36 10.08 1.26
CA ASN A 58 -18.31 8.66 1.59
C ASN A 58 -16.87 8.12 1.67
N ILE A 59 -15.89 8.88 1.21
CA ILE A 59 -14.46 8.61 1.37
C ILE A 59 -13.92 9.51 2.48
N LYS A 60 -13.16 8.91 3.41
CA LYS A 60 -12.60 9.63 4.55
C LYS A 60 -11.68 10.75 4.09
N ALA A 61 -11.86 11.94 4.65
CA ALA A 61 -10.98 13.09 4.41
C ALA A 61 -9.51 12.74 4.69
N GLY A 62 -8.62 13.18 3.80
CA GLY A 62 -7.20 12.84 3.82
C GLY A 62 -6.82 11.53 3.13
N SER A 63 -7.78 10.77 2.57
CA SER A 63 -7.48 9.59 1.76
C SER A 63 -6.82 9.97 0.44
N ASP A 64 -5.71 9.31 0.10
CA ASP A 64 -4.98 9.49 -1.16
C ASP A 64 -5.47 8.47 -2.21
N VAL A 65 -6.67 8.72 -2.72
CA VAL A 65 -7.36 7.84 -3.68
C VAL A 65 -6.61 7.78 -5.01
N TYR A 66 -6.02 8.90 -5.42
CA TYR A 66 -5.29 8.99 -6.68
C TYR A 66 -4.03 8.10 -6.67
N THR A 67 -3.24 8.14 -5.60
CA THR A 67 -2.09 7.23 -5.47
C THR A 67 -2.53 5.78 -5.27
N ALA A 68 -3.63 5.53 -4.55
CA ALA A 68 -4.19 4.18 -4.41
C ALA A 68 -4.55 3.56 -5.77
N ALA A 69 -5.21 4.32 -6.67
CA ALA A 69 -5.52 3.86 -8.03
C ALA A 69 -4.25 3.56 -8.84
N ARG A 70 -3.23 4.41 -8.76
CA ARG A 70 -1.94 4.17 -9.43
C ARG A 70 -1.25 2.91 -8.91
N ARG A 71 -1.27 2.67 -7.60
CA ARG A 71 -0.70 1.45 -7.00
C ARG A 71 -1.45 0.20 -7.41
N ALA A 72 -2.78 0.24 -7.46
CA ALA A 72 -3.60 -0.86 -7.98
C ALA A 72 -3.22 -1.21 -9.44
N LEU A 73 -3.11 -0.22 -10.33
CA LEU A 73 -2.67 -0.41 -11.72
C LEU A 73 -1.24 -0.96 -11.80
N ALA A 74 -0.32 -0.44 -10.98
CA ALA A 74 1.08 -0.86 -10.95
C ALA A 74 1.21 -2.34 -10.57
N ARG A 75 0.48 -2.81 -9.55
CA ARG A 75 0.51 -4.22 -9.10
C ARG A 75 0.20 -5.21 -10.22
N TRP A 76 -0.82 -4.91 -11.01
CA TRP A 76 -1.13 -5.75 -12.15
C TRP A 76 -0.09 -5.64 -13.25
N SER A 77 0.51 -4.47 -13.47
CA SER A 77 1.60 -4.30 -14.45
C SER A 77 2.89 -5.03 -14.05
N GLU A 78 3.10 -5.30 -12.76
CA GLU A 78 4.26 -6.07 -12.27
C GLU A 78 4.17 -7.56 -12.64
N VAL A 79 2.95 -8.10 -12.75
CA VAL A 79 2.71 -9.53 -12.96
C VAL A 79 2.20 -9.82 -14.38
N ALA A 80 1.25 -9.05 -14.87
CA ALA A 80 0.82 -9.10 -16.26
C ALA A 80 1.82 -8.32 -17.11
N ASN A 81 2.17 -8.88 -18.27
CA ASN A 81 2.95 -8.16 -19.28
C ASN A 81 2.05 -7.13 -19.97
N ILE A 82 1.70 -6.08 -19.22
CA ILE A 82 0.85 -4.95 -19.61
C ILE A 82 1.45 -3.66 -19.04
N GLN A 83 1.12 -2.54 -19.67
CA GLN A 83 1.49 -1.22 -19.20
C GLN A 83 0.25 -0.33 -19.23
N PHE A 84 -0.14 0.20 -18.07
CA PHE A 84 -1.13 1.25 -18.01
C PHE A 84 -0.51 2.61 -18.32
N VAL A 85 -1.16 3.35 -19.22
CA VAL A 85 -0.79 4.73 -19.54
C VAL A 85 -1.94 5.62 -19.08
N GLU A 86 -1.65 6.45 -18.09
CA GLU A 86 -2.62 7.43 -17.61
C GLU A 86 -2.86 8.51 -18.66
N ILE A 87 -4.12 8.79 -18.96
CA ILE A 87 -4.53 9.89 -19.84
C ILE A 87 -5.34 10.93 -19.08
N GLN A 88 -5.27 12.18 -19.54
CA GLN A 88 -6.05 13.29 -18.99
C GLN A 88 -7.52 13.18 -19.40
N THR A 89 -8.42 13.51 -18.50
CA THR A 89 -9.86 13.52 -18.76
C THR A 89 -10.59 14.55 -17.91
N SER A 90 -11.71 15.05 -18.40
CA SER A 90 -12.72 15.77 -17.60
C SER A 90 -13.86 14.86 -17.13
N GLU A 91 -13.88 13.61 -17.59
CA GLU A 91 -14.97 12.68 -17.30
C GLU A 91 -15.01 12.28 -15.81
N GLN A 92 -16.24 12.19 -15.31
CA GLN A 92 -16.51 11.79 -13.93
C GLN A 92 -17.47 10.60 -13.85
N SER A 93 -18.19 10.29 -14.93
CA SER A 93 -19.16 9.21 -14.96
C SER A 93 -18.67 8.09 -15.85
N ILE A 94 -18.94 6.85 -15.46
CA ILE A 94 -18.74 5.68 -16.32
C ILE A 94 -19.65 5.77 -17.55
N SER A 95 -19.26 5.16 -18.66
CA SER A 95 -20.05 5.03 -19.88
C SER A 95 -21.42 4.41 -19.63
N ALA A 96 -22.41 4.76 -20.42
CA ALA A 96 -23.77 4.25 -20.25
C ALA A 96 -23.85 2.74 -20.59
N SER A 97 -24.80 2.02 -19.99
CA SER A 97 -24.98 0.60 -20.31
C SER A 97 -25.28 0.42 -21.80
N GLY A 98 -24.44 -0.36 -22.50
CA GLY A 98 -24.58 -0.63 -23.93
C GLY A 98 -24.07 0.48 -24.87
N SER A 99 -23.51 1.58 -24.34
CA SER A 99 -22.91 2.65 -25.14
C SER A 99 -21.59 3.09 -24.53
N SER A 100 -20.49 2.75 -25.20
CA SER A 100 -19.11 3.11 -24.87
C SER A 100 -18.78 4.52 -25.40
N ASP A 101 -17.97 5.27 -24.66
CA ASP A 101 -17.48 6.62 -25.02
C ASP A 101 -16.01 6.63 -25.49
N GLY A 102 -15.34 5.48 -25.41
CA GLY A 102 -13.95 5.24 -25.77
C GLY A 102 -12.96 5.52 -24.64
N VAL A 103 -13.41 5.83 -23.43
CA VAL A 103 -12.57 6.21 -22.29
C VAL A 103 -12.67 5.15 -21.20
N SER A 104 -11.59 4.42 -20.94
CA SER A 104 -11.52 3.54 -19.77
C SER A 104 -11.31 4.37 -18.49
N LEU A 105 -12.37 4.64 -17.73
CA LEU A 105 -12.35 5.58 -16.61
C LEU A 105 -12.21 4.88 -15.24
N ILE A 106 -11.37 5.40 -14.35
CA ILE A 106 -11.46 5.11 -12.91
C ILE A 106 -12.08 6.33 -12.21
N THR A 107 -13.22 6.14 -11.54
CA THR A 107 -13.95 7.21 -10.87
C THR A 107 -14.45 6.86 -9.48
N VAL A 108 -14.49 7.88 -8.62
CA VAL A 108 -15.16 7.84 -7.32
C VAL A 108 -16.27 8.90 -7.23
N ALA A 109 -16.62 9.54 -8.35
CA ALA A 109 -17.56 10.66 -8.36
C ALA A 109 -18.97 10.22 -7.99
N ASN A 110 -19.65 11.05 -7.19
CA ASN A 110 -21.07 10.87 -6.90
C ASN A 110 -21.92 11.52 -8.00
N THR A 111 -22.11 10.79 -9.10
CA THR A 111 -23.03 11.16 -10.19
C THR A 111 -24.21 10.21 -10.23
N SER A 112 -25.34 10.65 -10.78
CA SER A 112 -26.52 9.79 -10.94
C SER A 112 -26.23 8.54 -11.77
N GLN A 113 -25.35 8.65 -12.75
CA GLN A 113 -24.93 7.53 -13.61
C GLN A 113 -24.06 6.51 -12.87
N ASN A 114 -23.12 6.98 -12.05
CA ASN A 114 -22.31 6.12 -11.19
C ASN A 114 -23.17 5.44 -10.12
N ALA A 115 -24.08 6.19 -9.50
CA ALA A 115 -25.02 5.66 -8.51
C ALA A 115 -25.94 4.59 -9.09
N ALA A 116 -26.42 4.77 -10.32
CA ALA A 116 -27.28 3.81 -11.03
C ALA A 116 -26.58 2.50 -11.40
N ALA A 117 -25.25 2.43 -11.32
CA ALA A 117 -24.52 1.19 -11.50
C ALA A 117 -24.76 0.19 -10.35
N PHE A 118 -25.29 0.65 -9.22
CA PHE A 118 -25.51 -0.15 -8.02
C PHE A 118 -26.99 -0.19 -7.65
N SER A 119 -27.48 -1.36 -7.25
CA SER A 119 -28.85 -1.47 -6.72
C SER A 119 -28.95 -0.76 -5.38
N PRO A 120 -30.06 -0.07 -5.06
CA PRO A 120 -30.25 0.58 -3.77
C PRO A 120 -30.07 -0.41 -2.60
N GLY A 121 -29.22 -0.05 -1.63
CA GLY A 121 -28.93 -0.89 -0.46
C GLY A 121 -28.02 -2.09 -0.71
N ALA A 122 -27.48 -2.26 -1.93
CA ALA A 122 -26.51 -3.30 -2.21
C ALA A 122 -25.15 -2.97 -1.57
N ASP A 123 -24.64 -3.89 -0.76
CA ASP A 123 -23.31 -3.79 -0.16
C ASP A 123 -22.20 -4.24 -1.12
N ILE A 124 -22.10 -3.53 -2.25
CA ILE A 124 -21.11 -3.79 -3.29
C ILE A 124 -20.17 -2.58 -3.35
N PRO A 125 -18.89 -2.70 -2.93
CA PRO A 125 -18.00 -1.55 -2.77
C PRO A 125 -17.52 -0.94 -4.09
N GLY A 126 -17.37 -1.74 -5.14
CA GLY A 126 -16.88 -1.34 -6.45
C GLY A 126 -17.55 -2.12 -7.57
N ARG A 127 -17.40 -1.64 -8.80
CA ARG A 127 -17.79 -2.37 -10.00
C ARG A 127 -16.96 -1.95 -11.20
N THR A 128 -16.64 -2.93 -12.04
CA THR A 128 -16.09 -2.70 -13.36
C THR A 128 -17.12 -2.97 -14.46
N ARG A 129 -17.24 -2.05 -15.40
CA ARG A 129 -18.05 -2.18 -16.61
C ARG A 129 -17.12 -2.36 -17.80
N ILE A 130 -17.32 -3.42 -18.59
CA ILE A 130 -16.46 -3.76 -19.73
C ILE A 130 -17.26 -3.69 -21.02
N PHE A 131 -16.67 -3.08 -22.03
CA PHE A 131 -17.14 -3.11 -23.42
C PHE A 131 -16.15 -3.89 -24.26
N PHE A 132 -16.67 -4.74 -25.14
CA PHE A 132 -15.84 -5.66 -25.91
C PHE A 132 -16.50 -6.04 -27.24
N ASP A 133 -15.68 -6.49 -28.19
CA ASP A 133 -16.16 -7.11 -29.43
C ASP A 133 -16.65 -8.54 -29.14
N PRO A 134 -17.94 -8.85 -29.33
CA PRO A 134 -18.50 -10.16 -28.99
C PRO A 134 -17.95 -11.31 -29.85
N THR A 135 -17.30 -11.01 -30.98
CA THR A 135 -16.79 -12.00 -31.93
C THR A 135 -15.44 -12.57 -31.49
N ASN A 136 -14.57 -11.75 -30.92
CA ASN A 136 -13.20 -12.11 -30.58
C ASN A 136 -12.84 -11.86 -29.10
N GLY A 137 -13.73 -11.25 -28.33
CA GLY A 137 -13.54 -10.96 -26.90
C GLY A 137 -12.55 -9.83 -26.62
N ASN A 138 -12.13 -9.06 -27.63
CA ASN A 138 -11.25 -7.92 -27.40
C ASN A 138 -11.97 -6.84 -26.60
N ILE A 139 -11.43 -6.51 -25.45
CA ILE A 139 -11.87 -5.36 -24.65
C ILE A 139 -11.50 -4.08 -25.39
N THR A 140 -12.47 -3.17 -25.49
CA THR A 140 -12.31 -1.86 -26.14
C THR A 140 -12.34 -0.72 -25.13
N GLU A 141 -13.04 -0.90 -24.00
CA GLU A 141 -13.17 0.07 -22.92
C GLU A 141 -13.50 -0.65 -21.62
N ALA A 142 -13.02 -0.13 -20.49
CA ALA A 142 -13.42 -0.60 -19.18
C ALA A 142 -13.46 0.53 -18.14
N ASP A 143 -14.59 0.67 -17.46
CA ASP A 143 -14.81 1.67 -16.43
C ASP A 143 -14.87 1.06 -15.03
N ILE A 144 -14.08 1.58 -14.11
CA ILE A 144 -14.11 1.25 -12.69
C ILE A 144 -14.83 2.37 -11.94
N VAL A 145 -15.85 1.99 -11.19
CA VAL A 145 -16.59 2.90 -10.31
C VAL A 145 -16.61 2.38 -8.88
N ILE A 146 -16.27 3.25 -7.93
CA ILE A 146 -16.50 3.01 -6.49
C ILE A 146 -17.91 3.44 -6.14
N ASN A 147 -18.63 2.64 -5.36
CA ASN A 147 -20.05 2.84 -5.10
C ASN A 147 -20.31 4.15 -4.32
N PRO A 148 -20.96 5.15 -4.95
CA PRO A 148 -21.19 6.44 -4.31
C PRO A 148 -22.36 6.40 -3.32
N ASN A 149 -23.14 5.31 -3.26
CA ASN A 149 -24.31 5.18 -2.40
C ASN A 149 -23.96 4.62 -1.00
N LEU A 150 -22.72 4.18 -0.77
CA LEU A 150 -22.32 3.54 0.48
C LEU A 150 -21.76 4.55 1.48
N PHE A 151 -22.47 4.74 2.58
CA PHE A 151 -22.09 5.54 3.74
C PHE A 151 -22.13 4.67 5.00
N ALA A 152 -21.41 5.07 6.05
CA ALA A 152 -21.59 4.49 7.37
C ALA A 152 -23.00 4.80 7.91
N GLY A 153 -23.48 4.03 8.89
CA GLY A 153 -24.85 4.17 9.42
C GLY A 153 -25.17 5.53 10.05
N ASP A 154 -24.14 6.30 10.39
CA ASP A 154 -24.20 7.68 10.88
C ASP A 154 -24.07 8.75 9.76
N GLY A 155 -24.00 8.33 8.51
CA GLY A 155 -23.72 9.19 7.35
C GLY A 155 -22.23 9.46 7.14
N GLY A 156 -21.34 8.84 7.91
CA GLY A 156 -19.89 8.97 7.81
C GLY A 156 -19.28 8.23 6.62
N ALA A 157 -17.96 8.38 6.47
CA ALA A 157 -17.20 7.74 5.41
C ALA A 157 -17.22 6.21 5.55
N ARG A 158 -17.42 5.52 4.42
CA ARG A 158 -17.41 4.06 4.32
C ARG A 158 -16.11 3.55 3.70
N PHE A 159 -15.30 4.43 3.13
CA PHE A 159 -14.08 4.10 2.40
C PHE A 159 -12.88 4.88 2.94
N SER A 160 -11.70 4.28 2.93
CA SER A 160 -10.45 4.96 3.25
C SER A 160 -9.25 4.36 2.51
N THR A 161 -8.12 5.06 2.51
CA THR A 161 -6.82 4.52 2.04
C THR A 161 -5.81 4.34 3.18
N ASP A 162 -6.18 4.69 4.40
CA ASP A 162 -5.30 4.73 5.58
C ASP A 162 -5.58 3.60 6.59
N GLY A 163 -6.50 2.68 6.25
CA GLY A 163 -6.82 1.53 7.09
C GLY A 163 -7.79 1.87 8.23
N THR A 164 -8.55 2.96 8.13
CA THR A 164 -9.51 3.36 9.17
C THR A 164 -10.49 2.22 9.48
N SER A 165 -10.56 1.82 10.75
CA SER A 165 -11.41 0.73 11.23
C SER A 165 -12.87 0.88 10.77
N GLY A 166 -13.46 -0.22 10.29
CA GLY A 166 -14.85 -0.27 9.83
C GLY A 166 -15.10 0.30 8.43
N THR A 167 -14.08 0.86 7.77
CA THR A 167 -14.16 1.30 6.37
C THR A 167 -13.63 0.24 5.42
N TYR A 168 -14.03 0.27 4.16
CA TYR A 168 -13.40 -0.52 3.11
C TYR A 168 -12.09 0.15 2.68
N ASP A 169 -11.10 -0.68 2.40
CA ASP A 169 -9.85 -0.20 1.82
C ASP A 169 -10.00 0.05 0.32
N LEU A 170 -9.88 1.31 -0.09
CA LEU A 170 -10.04 1.70 -1.50
C LEU A 170 -8.98 1.09 -2.40
N GLU A 171 -7.77 0.93 -1.92
CA GLU A 171 -6.70 0.37 -2.74
C GLU A 171 -6.93 -1.12 -3.00
N SER A 172 -7.40 -1.87 -1.99
CA SER A 172 -7.83 -3.26 -2.13
C SER A 172 -8.96 -3.39 -3.15
N ILE A 173 -10.02 -2.57 -3.04
CA ILE A 173 -11.13 -2.56 -4.00
C ILE A 173 -10.62 -2.23 -5.40
N LEU A 174 -9.83 -1.17 -5.57
CA LEU A 174 -9.31 -0.78 -6.88
C LEU A 174 -8.40 -1.88 -7.46
N THR A 175 -7.62 -2.58 -6.63
CA THR A 175 -6.81 -3.71 -7.09
C THR A 175 -7.70 -4.85 -7.60
N HIS A 176 -8.80 -5.17 -6.91
CA HIS A 176 -9.80 -6.13 -7.39
C HIS A 176 -10.44 -5.70 -8.72
N GLU A 177 -10.94 -4.47 -8.80
CA GLU A 177 -11.63 -3.97 -9.99
C GLU A 177 -10.70 -3.89 -11.22
N VAL A 178 -9.41 -3.61 -11.03
CA VAL A 178 -8.43 -3.67 -12.13
C VAL A 178 -8.30 -5.10 -12.67
N GLY A 179 -8.45 -6.14 -11.85
CA GLY A 179 -8.49 -7.52 -12.34
C GLY A 179 -9.66 -7.76 -13.30
N HIS A 180 -10.85 -7.26 -12.97
CA HIS A 180 -11.97 -7.27 -13.90
C HIS A 180 -11.69 -6.46 -15.17
N LEU A 181 -11.09 -5.27 -15.06
CA LEU A 181 -10.68 -4.46 -16.21
C LEU A 181 -9.79 -5.25 -17.17
N LEU A 182 -9.01 -6.19 -16.66
CA LEU A 182 -8.14 -7.07 -17.43
C LEU A 182 -8.83 -8.32 -18.00
N GLY A 183 -10.10 -8.55 -17.69
CA GLY A 183 -10.88 -9.70 -18.18
C GLY A 183 -10.93 -10.89 -17.21
N LEU A 184 -10.48 -10.70 -15.96
CA LEU A 184 -10.61 -11.71 -14.91
C LEU A 184 -12.04 -11.74 -14.36
N ASP A 185 -12.53 -12.92 -13.99
CA ASP A 185 -13.73 -13.10 -13.16
C ASP A 185 -13.29 -13.29 -11.69
N HIS A 186 -14.24 -13.49 -10.78
CA HIS A 186 -13.94 -13.78 -9.39
C HIS A 186 -13.21 -15.11 -9.21
N SER A 187 -12.38 -15.21 -8.17
CA SER A 187 -11.74 -16.46 -7.73
C SER A 187 -12.61 -17.25 -6.74
N GLY A 188 -12.46 -18.57 -6.74
CA GLY A 188 -12.97 -19.46 -5.68
C GLY A 188 -12.07 -19.56 -4.45
N VAL A 189 -10.87 -18.98 -4.49
CA VAL A 189 -9.90 -18.94 -3.38
C VAL A 189 -10.22 -17.75 -2.47
N ILE A 190 -10.43 -18.00 -1.18
CA ILE A 190 -10.90 -17.01 -0.21
C ILE A 190 -9.88 -15.87 0.03
N GLY A 191 -8.59 -16.20 -0.05
CA GLY A 191 -7.48 -15.26 0.12
C GLY A 191 -7.13 -14.43 -1.12
N ALA A 192 -7.70 -14.77 -2.28
CA ALA A 192 -7.39 -14.09 -3.53
C ALA A 192 -7.87 -12.63 -3.54
N THR A 193 -7.15 -11.74 -4.22
CA THR A 193 -7.61 -10.36 -4.47
C THR A 193 -8.97 -10.37 -5.17
N MET A 194 -9.13 -11.27 -6.14
CA MET A 194 -10.35 -11.40 -6.93
C MET A 194 -11.45 -12.21 -6.24
N GLN A 195 -11.33 -12.52 -4.95
CA GLN A 195 -12.45 -13.11 -4.22
C GLN A 195 -13.62 -12.12 -4.11
N PRO A 196 -14.88 -12.57 -4.20
CA PRO A 196 -16.04 -11.68 -4.33
C PRO A 196 -16.42 -10.91 -3.06
N LEU A 197 -15.93 -11.33 -1.88
CA LEU A 197 -16.40 -10.84 -0.57
C LEU A 197 -15.29 -10.11 0.19
N LEU A 198 -15.14 -8.82 -0.11
CA LEU A 198 -14.18 -7.95 0.57
C LEU A 198 -14.61 -7.63 2.01
N GLY A 199 -13.68 -7.81 2.94
CA GLY A 199 -13.84 -7.39 4.33
C GLY A 199 -13.68 -5.87 4.51
N VAL A 200 -13.99 -5.38 5.70
CA VAL A 200 -13.62 -4.03 6.14
C VAL A 200 -12.27 -4.03 6.86
N ASN A 201 -11.62 -2.87 6.89
CA ASN A 201 -10.48 -2.63 7.76
C ASN A 201 -10.84 -2.96 9.21
N ASN A 202 -9.95 -3.67 9.89
CA ASN A 202 -10.11 -4.12 11.28
C ASN A 202 -11.25 -5.14 11.52
N LEU A 203 -11.70 -5.88 10.50
CA LEU A 203 -12.76 -6.89 10.58
C LEU A 203 -12.60 -7.91 11.73
N TYR A 204 -11.36 -8.25 12.11
CA TYR A 204 -11.07 -9.22 13.17
C TYR A 204 -10.34 -8.63 14.39
N GLY A 205 -10.36 -7.31 14.56
CA GLY A 205 -9.56 -6.66 15.61
C GLY A 205 -8.04 -6.68 15.35
N VAL A 206 -7.63 -7.16 14.18
CA VAL A 206 -6.28 -7.00 13.63
C VAL A 206 -6.32 -5.82 12.67
N GLN A 207 -5.43 -4.86 12.88
CA GLN A 207 -5.23 -3.70 12.01
C GLN A 207 -4.58 -4.13 10.68
N ALA A 208 -5.26 -4.98 9.93
CA ALA A 208 -4.88 -5.39 8.59
C ALA A 208 -5.57 -4.48 7.58
N PHE A 209 -4.80 -3.97 6.61
CA PHE A 209 -5.39 -3.57 5.34
C PHE A 209 -6.01 -4.81 4.72
N THR A 210 -7.22 -4.72 4.15
CA THR A 210 -7.75 -5.82 3.35
C THR A 210 -6.83 -6.05 2.15
N VAL A 211 -6.74 -7.31 1.70
CA VAL A 211 -5.77 -7.81 0.70
C VAL A 211 -5.44 -6.76 -0.36
N ARG A 212 -4.22 -6.22 -0.27
CA ARG A 212 -3.68 -5.22 -1.23
C ARG A 212 -2.76 -5.91 -2.24
N THR A 213 -2.24 -7.09 -1.94
CA THR A 213 -1.36 -7.84 -2.85
C THR A 213 -2.11 -8.87 -3.68
N LEU A 214 -1.58 -9.19 -4.85
CA LEU A 214 -2.10 -10.28 -5.68
C LEU A 214 -1.70 -11.63 -5.10
N SER A 215 -2.68 -12.51 -4.88
CA SER A 215 -2.41 -13.91 -4.51
C SER A 215 -1.70 -14.65 -5.65
N GLU A 216 -1.14 -15.82 -5.37
CA GLU A 216 -0.55 -16.65 -6.42
C GLU A 216 -1.59 -17.06 -7.47
N ASP A 217 -2.85 -17.25 -7.05
CA ASP A 217 -3.98 -17.55 -7.93
C ASP A 217 -4.28 -16.39 -8.90
N ASP A 218 -4.32 -15.15 -8.39
CA ASP A 218 -4.50 -13.94 -9.21
C ASP A 218 -3.34 -13.76 -10.21
N GLN A 219 -2.10 -14.02 -9.77
CA GLN A 219 -0.91 -13.93 -10.59
C GLN A 219 -0.92 -14.97 -11.72
N ALA A 220 -1.27 -16.22 -11.41
CA ALA A 220 -1.39 -17.30 -12.39
C ALA A 220 -2.43 -16.95 -13.48
N ALA A 221 -3.54 -16.33 -13.09
CA ALA A 221 -4.58 -15.85 -14.00
C ALA A 221 -4.04 -14.78 -14.97
N ALA A 222 -3.37 -13.76 -14.41
CA ALA A 222 -2.76 -12.67 -15.17
C ALA A 222 -1.68 -13.17 -16.14
N HIS A 223 -0.81 -14.08 -15.70
CA HIS A 223 0.19 -14.70 -16.56
C HIS A 223 -0.45 -15.49 -17.69
N THR A 224 -1.53 -16.23 -17.44
CA THR A 224 -2.16 -17.00 -18.51
C THR A 224 -2.81 -16.11 -19.58
N LEU A 225 -3.39 -14.96 -19.20
CA LEU A 225 -3.94 -14.03 -20.19
C LEU A 225 -2.86 -13.23 -20.92
N TYR A 226 -1.87 -12.74 -20.20
CA TYR A 226 -0.96 -11.71 -20.68
C TYR A 226 0.50 -12.13 -20.67
N ASN A 227 0.95 -13.11 -19.91
CA ASN A 227 2.37 -13.43 -19.81
C ASN A 227 2.65 -14.94 -19.67
N PRO A 228 2.33 -15.76 -20.69
CA PRO A 228 2.51 -17.21 -20.56
C PRO A 228 4.00 -17.51 -20.37
N ARG A 229 4.38 -17.95 -19.16
CA ARG A 229 5.76 -18.25 -18.79
C ARG A 229 6.24 -19.52 -19.50
N LEU A 230 7.48 -19.50 -20.00
CA LEU A 230 8.08 -20.68 -20.66
C LEU A 230 8.44 -21.83 -19.69
N ASN A 231 8.44 -21.55 -18.38
CA ASN A 231 8.94 -22.47 -17.35
C ASN A 231 7.84 -23.04 -16.43
N THR A 232 6.57 -22.79 -16.73
CA THR A 232 5.42 -23.33 -15.98
C THR A 232 4.71 -24.40 -16.79
N GLY A 233 3.95 -25.26 -16.12
CA GLY A 233 3.12 -26.31 -16.72
C GLY A 233 1.66 -26.15 -16.34
N ALA A 234 0.87 -27.17 -16.63
CA ALA A 234 -0.56 -27.17 -16.39
C ALA A 234 -1.09 -28.52 -15.92
N ILE A 235 -2.25 -28.50 -15.27
CA ILE A 235 -3.11 -29.65 -14.98
C ILE A 235 -4.42 -29.43 -15.70
N SER A 236 -4.92 -30.42 -16.44
CA SER A 236 -6.22 -30.32 -17.13
C SER A 236 -6.98 -31.62 -17.07
N GLY A 237 -8.31 -31.57 -17.12
CA GLY A 237 -9.13 -32.76 -17.26
C GLY A 237 -10.60 -32.48 -17.01
N THR A 238 -11.30 -33.45 -16.42
CA THR A 238 -12.74 -33.36 -16.16
C THR A 238 -13.09 -33.72 -14.73
N VAL A 239 -14.08 -33.04 -14.16
CA VAL A 239 -14.76 -33.42 -12.92
C VAL A 239 -16.14 -33.97 -13.27
N ALA A 240 -16.43 -35.18 -12.81
CA ALA A 240 -17.72 -35.83 -13.06
C ALA A 240 -18.21 -36.59 -11.83
N TYR A 241 -19.53 -36.66 -11.67
CA TYR A 241 -20.17 -37.54 -10.69
C TYR A 241 -19.92 -39.01 -11.03
N ALA A 242 -20.04 -39.90 -10.04
CA ALA A 242 -19.88 -41.35 -10.24
C ALA A 242 -20.76 -41.96 -11.36
N ASN A 243 -21.87 -41.29 -11.71
CA ASN A 243 -22.75 -41.69 -12.82
C ASN A 243 -22.30 -41.16 -14.20
N GLY A 244 -21.15 -40.48 -14.29
CA GLY A 244 -20.59 -39.90 -15.51
C GLY A 244 -21.12 -38.51 -15.88
N THR A 245 -22.03 -37.93 -15.08
CA THR A 245 -22.54 -36.57 -15.33
C THR A 245 -21.45 -35.54 -15.01
N ALA A 246 -21.32 -34.52 -15.86
CA ALA A 246 -20.41 -33.40 -15.63
C ALA A 246 -20.75 -32.63 -14.34
N ALA A 247 -19.74 -32.26 -13.57
CA ALA A 247 -19.90 -31.44 -12.37
C ALA A 247 -19.67 -29.96 -12.70
N TYR A 248 -20.67 -29.33 -13.33
CA TYR A 248 -20.61 -27.91 -13.68
C TYR A 248 -20.52 -27.04 -12.42
N GLY A 249 -19.57 -26.09 -12.37
CA GLY A 249 -19.39 -25.21 -11.23
C GLY A 249 -18.58 -25.82 -10.08
N ALA A 250 -17.90 -26.95 -10.29
CA ALA A 250 -16.98 -27.51 -9.30
C ALA A 250 -15.71 -26.66 -9.20
N HIS A 251 -15.32 -26.21 -8.00
CA HIS A 251 -14.07 -25.50 -7.77
C HIS A 251 -12.93 -26.50 -7.63
N VAL A 252 -11.92 -26.41 -8.50
CA VAL A 252 -10.74 -27.28 -8.53
C VAL A 252 -9.49 -26.43 -8.33
N TRP A 253 -8.62 -26.79 -7.40
CA TRP A 253 -7.39 -26.04 -7.14
C TRP A 253 -6.18 -26.93 -6.90
N ALA A 254 -4.99 -26.35 -7.09
CA ALA A 254 -3.70 -27.01 -6.90
C ALA A 254 -2.95 -26.38 -5.73
N GLU A 255 -2.50 -27.22 -4.80
CA GLU A 255 -1.62 -26.84 -3.70
C GLU A 255 -0.22 -27.42 -3.91
N ASP A 256 0.81 -26.60 -3.76
CA ASP A 256 2.19 -27.06 -3.80
C ASP A 256 2.51 -27.93 -2.58
N ILE A 257 2.98 -29.15 -2.78
CA ILE A 257 3.23 -30.10 -1.69
C ILE A 257 4.37 -29.65 -0.77
N SER A 258 5.34 -28.90 -1.29
CA SER A 258 6.52 -28.51 -0.50
C SER A 258 6.22 -27.42 0.53
N THR A 259 5.31 -26.51 0.18
CA THR A 259 4.96 -25.34 0.99
C THR A 259 3.57 -25.44 1.64
N GLY A 260 2.63 -26.12 0.98
CA GLY A 260 1.20 -26.14 1.35
C GLY A 260 0.39 -24.96 0.83
N LYS A 261 0.96 -24.14 -0.06
CA LYS A 261 0.30 -22.95 -0.59
C LYS A 261 -0.66 -23.31 -1.72
N VAL A 262 -1.78 -22.59 -1.78
CA VAL A 262 -2.66 -22.55 -2.94
C VAL A 262 -1.95 -21.78 -4.05
N ILE A 263 -1.64 -22.45 -5.16
CA ILE A 263 -0.94 -21.82 -6.29
C ILE A 263 -1.93 -21.27 -7.31
N ALA A 264 -2.94 -22.07 -7.68
CA ALA A 264 -3.96 -21.66 -8.64
C ALA A 264 -5.20 -22.55 -8.56
N GLY A 265 -6.35 -21.97 -8.87
CA GLY A 265 -7.66 -22.61 -8.95
C GLY A 265 -8.39 -22.34 -10.26
N ASN A 266 -9.47 -23.08 -10.49
CA ASN A 266 -10.43 -22.83 -11.55
C ASN A 266 -11.79 -23.45 -11.20
N VAL A 267 -12.83 -23.05 -11.92
CA VAL A 267 -14.17 -23.60 -11.83
C VAL A 267 -14.46 -24.41 -13.09
N ALA A 268 -15.02 -25.60 -12.93
CA ALA A 268 -15.32 -26.50 -14.05
C ALA A 268 -16.48 -25.95 -14.90
N PHE A 269 -16.35 -26.07 -16.23
CA PHE A 269 -17.37 -25.67 -17.20
C PHE A 269 -18.56 -26.64 -17.24
N ALA A 270 -19.56 -26.33 -18.08
CA ALA A 270 -20.80 -27.08 -18.18
C ALA A 270 -20.61 -28.57 -18.57
N ASP A 271 -19.53 -28.88 -19.28
CA ASP A 271 -19.12 -30.24 -19.64
C ASP A 271 -18.21 -30.91 -18.58
N GLY A 272 -17.95 -30.22 -17.46
CA GLY A 272 -17.11 -30.68 -16.37
C GLY A 272 -15.63 -30.48 -16.63
N ALA A 273 -15.23 -29.90 -17.76
CA ALA A 273 -13.82 -29.66 -18.08
C ALA A 273 -13.24 -28.55 -17.20
N TYR A 274 -11.99 -28.72 -16.77
CA TYR A 274 -11.22 -27.73 -16.04
C TYR A 274 -9.75 -27.75 -16.50
N ARG A 275 -9.06 -26.63 -16.29
CA ARG A 275 -7.61 -26.54 -16.48
C ARG A 275 -7.02 -25.50 -15.54
N ILE A 276 -5.86 -25.81 -14.97
CA ILE A 276 -5.04 -24.96 -14.11
C ILE A 276 -3.69 -24.84 -14.81
N ASP A 277 -3.34 -23.64 -15.26
CA ASP A 277 -2.06 -23.29 -15.91
C ASP A 277 -1.19 -22.49 -14.95
N ASP A 278 -0.02 -22.09 -15.43
CA ASP A 278 1.00 -21.33 -14.72
C ASP A 278 1.49 -21.97 -13.42
N LEU A 279 1.42 -23.30 -13.34
CA LEU A 279 1.96 -24.07 -12.23
C LEU A 279 3.48 -24.23 -12.40
N PRO A 280 4.31 -23.76 -11.45
CA PRO A 280 5.74 -24.09 -11.45
C PRO A 280 6.00 -25.60 -11.58
N ALA A 281 7.15 -25.99 -12.14
CA ALA A 281 7.51 -27.41 -12.15
C ALA A 281 7.63 -27.94 -10.72
N GLY A 282 6.89 -28.99 -10.38
CA GLY A 282 6.72 -29.41 -8.99
C GLY A 282 5.70 -30.53 -8.81
N ASN A 283 5.36 -30.79 -7.55
CA ASN A 283 4.36 -31.79 -7.19
C ASN A 283 3.22 -31.12 -6.43
N TYR A 284 2.00 -31.46 -6.83
CA TYR A 284 0.79 -30.79 -6.38
C TYR A 284 -0.20 -31.76 -5.76
N ARG A 285 -0.97 -31.27 -4.80
CA ARG A 285 -2.26 -31.87 -4.44
C ARG A 285 -3.35 -31.14 -5.20
N VAL A 286 -4.33 -31.89 -5.69
CA VAL A 286 -5.45 -31.32 -6.41
C VAL A 286 -6.73 -31.75 -5.72
N MET A 287 -7.52 -30.76 -5.35
CA MET A 287 -8.77 -30.94 -4.61
C MET A 287 -9.92 -30.35 -5.41
N VAL A 288 -11.13 -30.82 -5.10
CA VAL A 288 -12.35 -30.31 -5.67
C VAL A 288 -13.43 -30.15 -4.62
N GLU A 289 -14.15 -29.03 -4.67
CA GLU A 289 -15.28 -28.72 -3.79
C GLU A 289 -16.44 -28.06 -4.53
N SER A 290 -17.59 -28.04 -3.87
CA SER A 290 -18.79 -27.34 -4.34
C SER A 290 -18.69 -25.84 -4.04
N LEU A 291 -19.20 -24.98 -4.92
CA LEU A 291 -19.24 -23.53 -4.77
C LEU A 291 -20.53 -23.04 -4.10
N ASP A 292 -20.61 -23.22 -2.80
CA ASP A 292 -21.80 -22.97 -1.99
C ASP A 292 -21.43 -22.40 -0.60
N GLY A 293 -20.36 -21.61 -0.61
CA GLY A 293 -19.82 -20.88 0.54
C GLY A 293 -18.38 -21.31 0.85
N PRO A 294 -17.50 -20.39 1.28
CA PRO A 294 -17.70 -18.93 1.38
C PRO A 294 -17.83 -18.20 0.02
N VAL A 295 -17.33 -18.79 -1.07
CA VAL A 295 -17.58 -18.31 -2.44
C VAL A 295 -18.67 -19.17 -3.08
N ALA A 296 -19.67 -18.54 -3.68
CA ALA A 296 -20.79 -19.22 -4.32
C ALA A 296 -20.79 -19.05 -5.83
N ALA A 297 -21.42 -20.00 -6.54
CA ALA A 297 -21.55 -19.92 -8.00
C ALA A 297 -22.29 -18.66 -8.49
N SER A 298 -23.13 -18.06 -7.64
CA SER A 298 -23.80 -16.78 -7.92
C SER A 298 -22.87 -15.58 -7.96
N ASP A 299 -21.63 -15.72 -7.49
CA ASP A 299 -20.71 -14.60 -7.37
C ASP A 299 -19.94 -14.37 -8.67
N PHE A 300 -19.77 -15.39 -9.51
CA PHE A 300 -19.06 -15.30 -10.78
C PHE A 300 -19.85 -14.49 -11.81
N ILE A 301 -19.26 -13.41 -12.32
CA ILE A 301 -19.92 -12.45 -13.22
C ILE A 301 -19.83 -12.85 -14.70
N SER A 302 -18.99 -13.82 -15.05
CA SER A 302 -18.86 -14.32 -16.42
C SER A 302 -20.12 -15.01 -16.92
N ARG A 303 -20.42 -14.79 -18.20
CA ARG A 303 -21.53 -15.45 -18.90
C ARG A 303 -21.37 -16.96 -18.97
N ALA A 304 -20.14 -17.46 -18.89
CA ALA A 304 -19.82 -18.88 -18.82
C ALA A 304 -20.50 -19.61 -17.66
N TYR A 305 -20.87 -18.90 -16.59
CA TYR A 305 -21.46 -19.46 -15.37
C TYR A 305 -22.92 -19.02 -15.12
N ALA A 306 -23.53 -18.27 -16.04
CA ALA A 306 -24.87 -17.71 -15.87
C ALA A 306 -25.95 -18.77 -15.55
N GLY A 307 -25.80 -19.99 -16.08
CA GLY A 307 -26.71 -21.10 -15.81
C GLY A 307 -26.71 -21.58 -14.35
N LEU A 308 -25.58 -21.45 -13.64
CA LEU A 308 -25.48 -21.82 -12.21
C LEU A 308 -26.33 -20.91 -11.33
N ARG A 309 -26.58 -19.66 -11.75
CA ARG A 309 -27.44 -18.70 -11.02
C ARG A 309 -28.92 -19.09 -11.06
N THR A 310 -29.36 -19.74 -12.15
CA THR A 310 -30.78 -20.10 -12.37
C THR A 310 -31.11 -21.53 -11.98
N ALA A 311 -30.13 -22.44 -12.03
CA ALA A 311 -30.28 -23.85 -11.69
C ALA A 311 -28.97 -24.35 -11.06
N PRO A 312 -28.73 -24.07 -9.75
CA PRO A 312 -27.50 -24.48 -9.12
C PRO A 312 -27.37 -26.01 -9.10
N PRO A 313 -26.16 -26.56 -9.35
CA PRO A 313 -25.89 -27.99 -9.30
C PRO A 313 -26.15 -28.52 -7.89
N GLN A 314 -26.42 -29.83 -7.79
CA GLN A 314 -26.49 -30.47 -6.47
C GLN A 314 -25.12 -30.40 -5.80
N SER A 315 -25.11 -29.82 -4.59
CA SER A 315 -23.96 -29.82 -3.70
C SER A 315 -23.44 -31.24 -3.50
N PHE A 316 -22.12 -31.41 -3.50
CA PHE A 316 -21.45 -32.70 -3.43
C PHE A 316 -20.35 -32.71 -2.38
N ARG A 317 -20.02 -33.91 -1.89
CA ARG A 317 -18.87 -34.12 -1.01
C ARG A 317 -17.57 -33.81 -1.74
N SER A 318 -16.73 -32.98 -1.13
CA SER A 318 -15.40 -32.65 -1.67
C SER A 318 -14.56 -33.91 -1.88
N ALA A 319 -13.68 -33.86 -2.87
CA ALA A 319 -12.80 -34.97 -3.23
C ALA A 319 -11.37 -34.48 -3.43
N GLU A 320 -10.42 -35.41 -3.33
CA GLU A 320 -9.00 -35.15 -3.50
C GLU A 320 -8.41 -36.20 -4.45
N ALA A 321 -7.47 -35.79 -5.29
CA ALA A 321 -6.73 -36.71 -6.14
C ALA A 321 -5.98 -37.75 -5.29
N THR A 322 -6.01 -39.02 -5.69
CA THR A 322 -5.48 -40.14 -4.89
C THR A 322 -3.96 -40.16 -4.76
N SER A 323 -3.24 -39.38 -5.56
CA SER A 323 -1.78 -39.29 -5.57
C SER A 323 -1.32 -37.87 -5.86
N SER A 324 -0.09 -37.55 -5.44
CA SER A 324 0.58 -36.31 -5.86
C SER A 324 0.65 -36.21 -7.38
N ILE A 325 0.39 -35.02 -7.91
CA ILE A 325 0.39 -34.71 -9.34
C ILE A 325 1.67 -33.99 -9.69
N SER A 326 2.55 -34.66 -10.46
CA SER A 326 3.76 -34.02 -10.97
C SER A 326 3.45 -33.17 -12.19
N VAL A 327 3.94 -31.94 -12.19
CA VAL A 327 3.84 -31.00 -13.31
C VAL A 327 5.25 -30.66 -13.76
N ALA A 328 5.51 -30.81 -15.06
CA ALA A 328 6.77 -30.41 -15.68
C ALA A 328 6.62 -29.06 -16.40
N ALA A 329 7.70 -28.29 -16.49
CA ALA A 329 7.74 -27.06 -17.27
C ALA A 329 7.33 -27.33 -18.73
N GLY A 330 6.39 -26.53 -19.26
CA GLY A 330 5.81 -26.67 -20.59
C GLY A 330 4.89 -27.88 -20.78
N GLY A 331 4.74 -28.74 -19.77
CA GLY A 331 3.92 -29.94 -19.81
C GLY A 331 2.48 -29.68 -19.37
N THR A 332 1.55 -30.52 -19.83
CA THR A 332 0.19 -30.57 -19.29
C THR A 332 -0.08 -31.98 -18.75
N THR A 333 -0.40 -32.08 -17.47
CA THR A 333 -0.74 -33.33 -16.80
C THR A 333 -2.25 -33.53 -16.82
N ASN A 334 -2.72 -34.64 -17.39
CA ASN A 334 -4.15 -34.95 -17.44
C ASN A 334 -4.64 -35.55 -16.10
N LEU A 335 -5.74 -35.01 -15.55
CA LEU A 335 -6.32 -35.48 -14.29
C LEU A 335 -7.85 -35.50 -14.35
N VAL A 336 -8.44 -36.69 -14.23
CA VAL A 336 -9.89 -36.88 -14.11
C VAL A 336 -10.23 -37.09 -12.63
N ILE A 337 -11.19 -36.32 -12.12
CA ILE A 337 -11.65 -36.42 -10.74
C ILE A 337 -13.09 -36.93 -10.71
N ALA A 338 -13.29 -38.06 -10.04
CA ALA A 338 -14.61 -38.65 -9.85
C ALA A 338 -15.19 -38.22 -8.50
N LEU A 339 -16.39 -37.66 -8.50
CA LEU A 339 -17.08 -37.24 -7.29
C LEU A 339 -17.86 -38.41 -6.66
N PRO A 340 -17.91 -38.52 -5.32
CA PRO A 340 -18.59 -39.60 -4.61
C PRO A 340 -20.11 -39.67 -4.85
N GLY A 341 -20.73 -38.63 -5.40
CA GLY A 341 -22.17 -38.57 -5.74
C GLY A 341 -23.13 -38.48 -4.54
N ALA A 342 -22.61 -38.43 -3.31
CA ALA A 342 -23.42 -38.28 -2.10
C ALA A 342 -23.66 -36.79 -1.77
N ALA A 343 -24.82 -36.49 -1.19
CA ALA A 343 -25.07 -35.20 -0.57
C ALA A 343 -24.05 -34.97 0.56
N ARG A 344 -23.54 -33.74 0.65
CA ARG A 344 -22.65 -33.36 1.74
C ARG A 344 -23.45 -33.02 3.00
N ALA A 345 -22.89 -33.36 4.14
CA ALA A 345 -23.35 -32.95 5.46
C ALA A 345 -22.44 -31.85 6.06
N LEU A 346 -21.21 -31.71 5.57
CA LEU A 346 -20.24 -30.73 6.05
C LEU A 346 -20.10 -29.57 5.05
N ASN A 347 -20.34 -28.34 5.53
CA ASN A 347 -20.22 -27.10 4.78
C ASN A 347 -19.59 -26.00 5.62
N SER A 348 -18.27 -25.86 5.58
CA SER A 348 -17.54 -24.75 6.20
C SER A 348 -17.62 -23.51 5.32
N ARG A 349 -18.26 -22.44 5.82
CA ARG A 349 -18.52 -21.21 5.05
C ARG A 349 -18.07 -19.93 5.75
N LEU A 350 -17.59 -20.03 6.98
CA LEU A 350 -17.12 -18.88 7.77
C LEU A 350 -15.80 -19.21 8.43
N ILE A 351 -14.93 -18.21 8.52
CA ILE A 351 -13.66 -18.26 9.24
C ILE A 351 -13.43 -16.96 10.02
N GLY A 352 -12.64 -17.00 11.08
CA GLY A 352 -12.41 -15.81 11.90
C GLY A 352 -11.35 -15.90 12.98
N LEU A 353 -11.18 -14.76 13.66
CA LEU A 353 -10.34 -14.56 14.84
C LEU A 353 -11.10 -13.77 15.90
N GLY A 354 -10.69 -13.89 17.16
CA GLY A 354 -11.23 -13.07 18.26
C GLY A 354 -12.74 -13.18 18.45
N GLY A 355 -13.35 -14.30 18.05
CA GLY A 355 -14.79 -14.51 18.07
C GLY A 355 -15.58 -13.74 17.01
N THR A 356 -14.92 -13.15 16.00
CA THR A 356 -15.60 -12.55 14.84
C THR A 356 -15.45 -13.46 13.64
N LEU A 357 -16.58 -13.85 13.01
CA LEU A 357 -16.62 -14.71 11.82
C LEU A 357 -16.99 -13.91 10.57
N SER A 358 -16.37 -14.24 9.45
CA SER A 358 -16.69 -13.68 8.13
C SER A 358 -16.41 -14.72 7.03
N ALA A 359 -16.76 -14.39 5.79
CA ALA A 359 -16.37 -15.13 4.59
C ALA A 359 -15.01 -14.70 4.03
N SER A 360 -14.37 -13.67 4.61
CA SER A 360 -13.04 -13.21 4.21
C SER A 360 -11.92 -14.05 4.84
N ALA A 361 -10.75 -14.11 4.19
CA ALA A 361 -9.61 -14.84 4.73
C ALA A 361 -9.09 -14.21 6.02
N VAL A 362 -8.55 -15.05 6.91
CA VAL A 362 -7.89 -14.62 8.14
C VAL A 362 -6.42 -14.27 7.84
N PRO A 363 -5.98 -13.02 8.06
CA PRO A 363 -4.59 -12.65 7.91
C PRO A 363 -3.75 -13.15 9.09
N LEU A 364 -2.62 -13.77 8.78
CA LEU A 364 -1.65 -14.27 9.75
C LEU A 364 -0.31 -13.58 9.56
N SER A 365 0.44 -13.41 10.66
CA SER A 365 1.81 -12.90 10.63
C SER A 365 2.81 -14.02 10.93
N PRO A 366 3.99 -14.01 10.28
CA PRO A 366 5.08 -14.92 10.61
C PRO A 366 5.43 -14.88 12.11
N GLY A 367 5.63 -16.06 12.73
CA GLY A 367 5.95 -16.20 14.15
C GLY A 367 4.75 -16.08 15.11
N GLY A 368 3.55 -15.78 14.61
CA GLY A 368 2.36 -15.60 15.43
C GLY A 368 1.70 -16.91 15.88
N THR A 369 0.89 -16.84 16.93
CA THR A 369 -0.05 -17.91 17.33
C THR A 369 -1.45 -17.33 17.45
N TYR A 370 -2.44 -18.04 16.92
CA TYR A 370 -3.78 -17.52 16.70
C TYR A 370 -4.84 -18.58 17.03
N THR A 371 -5.89 -18.19 17.75
CA THR A 371 -7.10 -19.02 17.90
C THR A 371 -8.00 -18.77 16.70
N ILE A 372 -8.06 -19.74 15.79
CA ILE A 372 -8.89 -19.71 14.58
C ILE A 372 -10.29 -20.21 14.92
N TYR A 373 -11.31 -19.54 14.37
CA TYR A 373 -12.69 -19.98 14.42
C TYR A 373 -13.13 -20.42 13.03
N VAL A 374 -13.87 -21.52 12.95
CA VAL A 374 -14.47 -22.02 11.71
C VAL A 374 -15.96 -22.29 11.97
N GLY A 375 -16.82 -21.78 11.08
CA GLY A 375 -18.27 -21.89 11.20
C GLY A 375 -18.93 -22.44 9.94
N GLY A 376 -20.02 -23.18 10.12
CA GLY A 376 -20.77 -23.77 9.01
C GLY A 376 -21.60 -24.98 9.40
N ASP A 377 -22.36 -25.53 8.46
CA ASP A 377 -23.23 -26.67 8.73
C ASP A 377 -22.39 -27.94 8.90
N GLY A 378 -22.71 -28.75 9.91
CA GLY A 378 -22.01 -30.00 10.22
C GLY A 378 -20.59 -29.83 10.78
N VAL A 379 -20.12 -28.59 11.00
CA VAL A 379 -18.78 -28.29 11.53
C VAL A 379 -18.60 -28.81 12.97
N ASP A 380 -19.68 -28.96 13.73
CA ASP A 380 -19.71 -29.62 15.04
C ASP A 380 -19.42 -31.14 15.00
N GLN A 381 -19.45 -31.77 13.81
CA GLN A 381 -19.16 -33.19 13.64
C GLN A 381 -17.66 -33.48 13.44
N ILE A 382 -16.82 -32.44 13.42
CA ILE A 382 -15.37 -32.53 13.24
C ILE A 382 -14.71 -32.79 14.61
N PRO A 383 -13.96 -33.89 14.80
CA PRO A 383 -13.12 -34.05 15.98
C PRO A 383 -11.85 -33.17 15.86
N GLY A 384 -11.17 -32.89 16.97
CA GLY A 384 -9.91 -32.13 16.94
C GLY A 384 -8.82 -32.73 16.04
N SER A 385 -8.77 -34.06 15.91
CA SER A 385 -7.89 -34.76 14.97
C SER A 385 -8.28 -34.60 13.50
N GLY A 386 -9.50 -34.14 13.23
CA GLY A 386 -10.04 -33.88 11.89
C GLY A 386 -9.67 -32.52 11.32
N VAL A 387 -9.00 -31.65 12.09
CA VAL A 387 -8.50 -30.35 11.62
C VAL A 387 -7.04 -30.46 11.23
N SER A 388 -6.70 -30.00 10.02
CA SER A 388 -5.33 -30.00 9.52
C SER A 388 -5.06 -28.86 8.54
N ILE A 389 -3.83 -28.39 8.50
CA ILE A 389 -3.31 -27.44 7.49
C ILE A 389 -2.12 -28.14 6.84
N GLN A 390 -2.06 -28.12 5.52
CA GLN A 390 -1.12 -28.95 4.76
C GLN A 390 0.20 -28.23 4.51
N SER A 391 0.76 -27.62 5.55
CA SER A 391 2.02 -26.88 5.51
C SER A 391 2.94 -27.34 6.65
N SER A 392 4.25 -27.35 6.39
CA SER A 392 5.26 -27.53 7.45
C SER A 392 5.47 -26.28 8.30
N SER A 393 5.00 -25.12 7.83
CA SER A 393 5.22 -23.82 8.47
C SER A 393 4.00 -23.31 9.25
N ILE A 394 2.86 -23.99 9.17
CA ILE A 394 1.63 -23.64 9.89
C ILE A 394 1.10 -24.90 10.56
N THR A 395 1.14 -24.96 11.88
CA THR A 395 0.78 -26.16 12.66
C THR A 395 -0.49 -25.93 13.47
N VAL A 396 -1.34 -26.96 13.53
CA VAL A 396 -2.59 -26.96 14.32
C VAL A 396 -2.33 -27.62 15.67
N ASN A 397 -2.64 -26.93 16.76
CA ASN A 397 -2.64 -27.55 18.08
C ASN A 397 -3.97 -28.27 18.33
N GLN A 398 -4.04 -29.56 18.01
CA GLN A 398 -5.27 -30.34 18.13
C GLN A 398 -5.84 -30.40 19.57
N ALA A 399 -5.01 -30.20 20.60
CA ALA A 399 -5.46 -30.21 21.99
C ALA A 399 -6.22 -28.94 22.39
N SER A 400 -6.08 -27.86 21.63
CA SER A 400 -6.81 -26.60 21.83
C SER A 400 -8.22 -26.61 21.24
N PHE A 401 -8.62 -27.69 20.57
CA PHE A 401 -9.91 -27.80 19.90
C PHE A 401 -11.09 -27.60 20.86
N GLN A 402 -12.02 -26.74 20.48
CA GLN A 402 -13.26 -26.49 21.23
C GLN A 402 -14.45 -26.27 20.29
N SER A 403 -15.62 -26.80 20.65
CA SER A 403 -16.89 -26.37 20.08
C SER A 403 -17.33 -25.06 20.74
N VAL A 404 -17.75 -24.08 19.92
CA VAL A 404 -18.06 -22.72 20.38
C VAL A 404 -19.54 -22.41 20.11
N PRO A 405 -20.42 -22.40 21.13
CA PRO A 405 -21.82 -22.08 20.94
C PRO A 405 -22.04 -20.56 20.75
N GLY A 406 -23.22 -20.18 20.26
CA GLY A 406 -23.69 -18.78 20.29
C GLY A 406 -23.70 -18.01 18.96
N TYR A 407 -23.30 -18.64 17.85
CA TYR A 407 -23.18 -17.98 16.54
C TYR A 407 -24.36 -18.22 15.58
N GLY A 408 -25.41 -18.93 16.03
CA GLY A 408 -26.54 -19.31 15.17
C GLY A 408 -26.23 -20.39 14.12
N VAL A 409 -24.96 -20.77 13.98
CA VAL A 409 -24.44 -21.90 13.20
C VAL A 409 -23.45 -22.70 14.06
N PRO A 410 -23.19 -23.98 13.75
CA PRO A 410 -22.11 -24.72 14.40
C PRO A 410 -20.76 -24.04 14.17
N VAL A 411 -19.98 -23.88 15.25
CA VAL A 411 -18.64 -23.26 15.22
C VAL A 411 -17.68 -24.09 16.06
N ILE A 412 -16.46 -24.24 15.57
CA ILE A 412 -15.31 -24.80 16.28
C ILE A 412 -14.20 -23.76 16.35
N SER A 413 -13.30 -23.92 17.32
CA SER A 413 -12.06 -23.16 17.40
C SER A 413 -10.87 -24.06 17.69
N PHE A 414 -9.69 -23.62 17.27
CA PHE A 414 -8.41 -24.29 17.49
C PHE A 414 -7.26 -23.29 17.29
N ASP A 415 -6.17 -23.51 18.00
CA ASP A 415 -4.96 -22.71 17.89
C ASP A 415 -4.09 -23.16 16.72
N VAL A 416 -3.55 -22.18 16.02
CA VAL A 416 -2.59 -22.34 14.92
C VAL A 416 -1.32 -21.58 15.27
N SER A 417 -0.16 -22.22 15.11
CA SER A 417 1.15 -21.59 15.23
C SER A 417 1.80 -21.43 13.86
N VAL A 418 2.28 -20.23 13.57
CA VAL A 418 2.88 -19.84 12.29
C VAL A 418 4.39 -19.68 12.49
N SER A 419 5.18 -20.37 11.69
CA SER A 419 6.63 -20.25 11.73
C SER A 419 7.09 -18.85 11.29
N SER A 420 8.24 -18.38 11.78
CA SER A 420 8.82 -17.09 11.37
C SER A 420 9.34 -17.09 9.92
N ASN A 421 9.60 -18.27 9.36
CA ASN A 421 10.04 -18.47 7.97
C ASN A 421 8.92 -18.93 7.02
N VAL A 422 7.65 -18.82 7.43
CA VAL A 422 6.52 -19.14 6.57
C VAL A 422 6.61 -18.33 5.26
N SER A 423 6.31 -18.99 4.14
CA SER A 423 6.28 -18.31 2.85
C SER A 423 4.99 -17.48 2.72
N PRO A 424 5.02 -16.31 2.08
CA PRO A 424 3.80 -15.58 1.75
C PRO A 424 2.92 -16.39 0.80
N GLY A 425 1.61 -16.25 0.97
CA GLY A 425 0.59 -16.89 0.13
C GLY A 425 -0.64 -17.32 0.94
N ASP A 426 -1.52 -18.04 0.25
CA ASP A 426 -2.77 -18.50 0.80
C ASP A 426 -2.71 -19.98 1.16
N TYR A 427 -3.32 -20.33 2.29
CA TYR A 427 -3.26 -21.65 2.89
C TYR A 427 -4.66 -22.16 3.21
N THR A 428 -4.88 -23.44 2.91
CA THR A 428 -6.16 -24.10 3.09
C THR A 428 -6.26 -24.78 4.46
N ILE A 429 -7.42 -24.63 5.11
CA ILE A 429 -7.80 -25.47 6.25
C ILE A 429 -8.57 -26.67 5.71
N ARG A 430 -8.09 -27.87 6.02
CA ARG A 430 -8.78 -29.13 5.72
C ARG A 430 -9.49 -29.64 6.98
N LEU A 431 -10.78 -29.91 6.82
CA LEU A 431 -11.67 -30.37 7.88
C LEU A 431 -12.23 -31.74 7.53
N GLN A 432 -12.17 -32.69 8.47
CA GLN A 432 -12.67 -34.04 8.28
C GLN A 432 -13.59 -34.44 9.42
N SER A 433 -14.82 -34.84 9.09
CA SER A 433 -15.78 -35.36 10.06
C SER A 433 -15.46 -36.79 10.52
N ASN A 434 -16.12 -37.23 11.59
CA ASN A 434 -16.05 -38.63 12.05
C ASN A 434 -16.52 -39.66 11.00
N THR A 435 -17.32 -39.25 10.01
CA THR A 435 -17.77 -40.12 8.92
C THR A 435 -16.75 -40.27 7.80
N GLY A 436 -15.64 -39.52 7.87
CA GLY A 436 -14.62 -39.43 6.83
C GLY A 436 -14.91 -38.40 5.74
N GLU A 437 -16.07 -37.74 5.76
CA GLU A 437 -16.38 -36.63 4.85
C GLU A 437 -15.46 -35.44 5.12
N VAL A 438 -14.96 -34.82 4.04
CA VAL A 438 -13.99 -33.72 4.06
C VAL A 438 -14.61 -32.45 3.50
N ALA A 439 -14.26 -31.31 4.08
CA ALA A 439 -14.51 -29.97 3.55
C ALA A 439 -13.25 -29.11 3.67
N TYR A 440 -13.21 -28.03 2.90
CA TYR A 440 -12.07 -27.14 2.83
C TYR A 440 -12.51 -25.68 3.05
N LEU A 441 -11.57 -24.87 3.54
CA LEU A 441 -11.62 -23.42 3.43
C LEU A 441 -10.41 -23.01 2.60
N THR A 442 -10.58 -23.06 1.28
CA THR A 442 -9.51 -22.87 0.29
C THR A 442 -8.94 -21.45 0.36
N GLY A 443 -7.68 -21.32 0.77
CA GLY A 443 -7.07 -20.01 1.02
C GLY A 443 -7.70 -19.24 2.20
N GLY A 444 -8.36 -19.94 3.13
CA GLY A 444 -8.99 -19.31 4.29
C GLY A 444 -7.99 -18.61 5.22
N LEU A 445 -6.72 -18.99 5.19
CA LEU A 445 -5.63 -18.32 5.90
C LEU A 445 -4.72 -17.65 4.89
N THR A 446 -4.40 -16.38 5.10
CA THR A 446 -3.48 -15.65 4.22
C THR A 446 -2.27 -15.14 4.99
N VAL A 447 -1.08 -15.28 4.41
CA VAL A 447 0.18 -14.78 4.94
C VAL A 447 0.74 -13.79 3.93
N GLU A 448 0.76 -12.50 4.26
CA GLU A 448 1.36 -11.50 3.38
C GLU A 448 2.87 -11.31 3.65
N ALA A 449 3.61 -10.96 2.59
CA ALA A 449 5.00 -10.53 2.66
C ALA A 449 5.07 -9.11 3.25
N ALA A 450 4.95 -9.02 4.56
CA ALA A 450 4.75 -7.76 5.24
C ALA A 450 6.05 -7.14 5.77
N VAL A 451 6.21 -5.83 5.53
CA VAL A 451 7.02 -4.96 6.39
C VAL A 451 6.12 -4.31 7.44
N GLN A 452 6.54 -4.40 8.69
CA GLN A 452 5.79 -3.89 9.82
C GLN A 452 6.73 -3.53 10.97
N PHE A 453 6.24 -2.79 11.94
CA PHE A 453 6.97 -2.61 13.19
C PHE A 453 7.07 -3.93 13.97
N GLU A 454 8.17 -4.10 14.69
CA GLU A 454 8.44 -5.30 15.50
C GLU A 454 7.46 -5.43 16.67
N PHE A 455 7.06 -4.30 17.26
CA PHE A 455 6.13 -4.23 18.38
C PHE A 455 4.95 -3.31 18.06
N GLY A 456 3.78 -3.55 18.66
CA GLY A 456 2.60 -2.68 18.49
C GLY A 456 2.67 -1.39 19.32
N ASN A 457 3.47 -1.40 20.38
CA ASN A 457 3.67 -0.28 21.29
C ASN A 457 5.15 -0.13 21.62
N TYR A 458 5.61 1.11 21.67
CA TYR A 458 6.95 1.50 22.10
C TYR A 458 6.85 2.47 23.27
N SER A 459 7.88 2.52 24.10
CA SER A 459 7.98 3.50 25.18
C SER A 459 9.40 4.05 25.22
N VAL A 460 9.52 5.34 25.49
CA VAL A 460 10.79 6.04 25.63
C VAL A 460 10.69 7.04 26.77
N ALA A 461 11.77 7.21 27.53
CA ALA A 461 11.88 8.34 28.46
C ALA A 461 12.16 9.62 27.68
N GLU A 462 11.60 10.73 28.12
CA GLU A 462 11.75 12.03 27.46
C GLU A 462 13.23 12.44 27.31
N ASN A 463 14.01 12.27 28.38
CA ASN A 463 15.46 12.49 28.43
C ASN A 463 16.31 11.47 27.65
N ALA A 464 15.71 10.49 26.98
CA ALA A 464 16.46 9.51 26.18
C ALA A 464 17.01 10.10 24.87
N ASN A 465 16.65 11.35 24.53
CA ASN A 465 16.93 12.05 23.28
C ASN A 465 16.25 11.47 22.04
N ARG A 466 16.07 10.14 21.95
CA ARG A 466 15.41 9.52 20.79
C ARG A 466 14.71 8.22 21.16
N ALA A 467 13.56 7.97 20.53
CA ALA A 467 12.95 6.66 20.49
C ALA A 467 13.60 5.80 19.40
N THR A 468 13.76 4.51 19.69
CA THR A 468 14.27 3.51 18.74
C THR A 468 13.16 2.53 18.41
N LEU A 469 12.71 2.53 17.17
CA LEU A 469 11.73 1.60 16.63
C LEU A 469 12.43 0.64 15.66
N VAL A 470 11.88 -0.56 15.52
CA VAL A 470 12.41 -1.58 14.60
C VAL A 470 11.32 -1.93 13.60
N ALA A 471 11.65 -1.82 12.32
CA ALA A 471 10.84 -2.35 11.24
C ALA A 471 11.42 -3.71 10.83
N ILE A 472 10.55 -4.71 10.74
CA ILE A 472 10.87 -6.07 10.32
C ILE A 472 10.23 -6.35 8.97
N ARG A 473 10.91 -7.13 8.15
CA ARG A 473 10.45 -7.64 6.86
C ARG A 473 10.30 -9.16 6.93
N GLY A 474 9.08 -9.64 6.74
CA GLY A 474 8.77 -11.06 6.63
C GLY A 474 8.62 -11.52 5.18
N GLY A 475 8.52 -12.83 5.00
CA GLY A 475 8.27 -13.44 3.68
C GLY A 475 9.52 -13.58 2.80
N ASP A 476 9.34 -13.47 1.48
CA ASP A 476 10.45 -13.51 0.52
C ASP A 476 11.26 -12.21 0.57
N THR A 477 12.55 -12.35 0.90
CA THR A 477 13.51 -11.25 1.00
C THR A 477 14.50 -11.22 -0.17
N SER A 478 14.30 -12.03 -1.20
CA SER A 478 15.24 -12.17 -2.33
C SER A 478 15.42 -10.89 -3.17
N THR A 479 14.44 -9.98 -3.14
CA THR A 479 14.47 -8.67 -3.84
C THR A 479 14.49 -7.52 -2.83
N ALA A 480 14.85 -6.31 -3.27
CA ALA A 480 14.79 -5.12 -2.41
C ALA A 480 13.34 -4.64 -2.19
N ALA A 481 13.10 -3.95 -1.08
CA ALA A 481 11.81 -3.33 -0.78
C ALA A 481 11.99 -1.96 -0.11
N SER A 482 11.10 -1.00 -0.37
CA SER A 482 11.16 0.36 0.19
C SER A 482 9.82 0.81 0.74
N PHE A 483 9.86 1.62 1.81
CA PHE A 483 8.70 2.11 2.53
C PHE A 483 9.00 3.51 3.05
N ASN A 484 8.00 4.38 3.15
CA ASN A 484 8.15 5.61 3.92
C ASN A 484 7.75 5.34 5.37
N TYR A 485 8.41 6.01 6.32
CA TYR A 485 7.92 6.11 7.69
C TYR A 485 7.69 7.58 8.04
N LEU A 486 6.64 7.85 8.81
CA LEU A 486 6.33 9.18 9.30
C LEU A 486 5.72 9.19 10.70
N THR A 487 5.97 10.26 11.46
CA THR A 487 5.15 10.59 12.63
C THR A 487 3.78 11.09 12.16
N VAL A 488 2.73 10.75 12.90
CA VAL A 488 1.37 11.21 12.62
C VAL A 488 1.08 12.39 13.52
N ASP A 489 1.31 13.56 12.97
CA ASP A 489 1.35 14.82 13.70
C ASP A 489 -0.03 15.46 13.84
N SER A 490 -0.30 16.07 15.00
CA SER A 490 -1.45 16.93 15.19
C SER A 490 -1.26 18.27 14.47
N THR A 491 -2.32 18.75 13.81
CA THR A 491 -2.30 20.03 13.08
C THR A 491 -2.73 21.21 13.94
N GLU A 492 -3.24 20.96 15.15
CA GLU A 492 -3.70 22.00 16.07
C GLU A 492 -2.59 22.37 17.05
N PHE A 493 -2.19 23.65 17.07
CA PHE A 493 -1.21 24.15 18.03
C PHE A 493 -1.92 24.89 19.18
N ILE A 494 -1.79 24.34 20.39
CA ILE A 494 -2.46 24.85 21.60
C ILE A 494 -1.45 25.39 22.64
N GLY A 495 -0.15 25.12 22.46
CA GLY A 495 0.93 25.43 23.40
C GLY A 495 1.59 24.15 23.93
N CYS A 496 2.83 24.27 24.43
CA CYS A 496 3.61 23.15 24.96
C CYS A 496 3.45 22.95 26.48
N ASP A 497 2.48 23.60 27.12
CA ASP A 497 2.24 23.53 28.57
C ASP A 497 0.90 22.86 28.91
N THR A 498 0.34 22.09 27.97
CA THR A 498 -1.04 21.62 28.00
C THR A 498 -1.14 20.11 28.18
N VAL A 499 -1.49 19.69 29.41
CA VAL A 499 -1.74 18.28 29.76
C VAL A 499 -2.94 17.70 29.02
N ARG A 500 -2.69 16.81 28.05
CA ARG A 500 -3.76 16.16 27.25
C ARG A 500 -3.49 14.70 26.87
N GLY A 501 -2.29 14.18 27.15
CA GLY A 501 -1.90 12.80 26.85
C GLY A 501 -1.57 12.54 25.37
N GLU A 502 -1.47 13.59 24.55
CA GLU A 502 -1.05 13.53 23.16
C GLU A 502 0.17 14.44 22.97
N ALA A 503 1.29 13.81 22.63
CA ALA A 503 2.53 14.49 22.33
C ALA A 503 2.37 15.36 21.08
N LEU A 504 2.93 16.56 21.13
CA LEU A 504 2.92 17.57 20.11
C LEU A 504 4.22 17.64 19.32
N PRO A 505 4.15 17.73 17.98
CA PRO A 505 5.33 18.11 17.22
C PRO A 505 5.75 19.51 17.67
N ARG A 506 7.06 19.75 17.77
CA ARG A 506 7.71 21.02 18.22
C ARG A 506 7.91 21.16 19.73
N CYS A 507 7.14 20.44 20.54
CA CYS A 507 7.23 20.42 22.00
C CYS A 507 7.98 19.16 22.45
N ASP A 508 7.41 17.98 22.20
CA ASP A 508 7.88 16.71 22.79
C ASP A 508 8.69 15.86 21.80
N TYR A 509 8.48 16.07 20.50
CA TYR A 509 9.21 15.37 19.46
C TYR A 509 9.40 16.20 18.20
N VAL A 510 10.32 15.72 17.37
CA VAL A 510 10.54 16.25 16.03
C VAL A 510 9.78 15.41 15.03
N THR A 511 8.88 16.05 14.28
CA THR A 511 8.23 15.45 13.11
C THR A 511 9.26 14.68 12.29
N THR A 512 9.03 13.42 12.00
CA THR A 512 10.02 12.61 11.27
C THR A 512 9.36 12.05 10.02
N VAL A 513 10.05 12.14 8.88
CA VAL A 513 9.65 11.51 7.62
C VAL A 513 10.90 11.10 6.85
N ASP A 514 10.98 9.84 6.42
CA ASP A 514 12.06 9.35 5.57
C ASP A 514 11.65 8.06 4.85
N THR A 515 12.50 7.60 3.93
CA THR A 515 12.34 6.33 3.23
C THR A 515 13.28 5.27 3.81
N LEU A 516 12.68 4.16 4.24
CA LEU A 516 13.35 2.94 4.67
C LEU A 516 13.50 1.98 3.49
N THR A 517 14.72 1.53 3.20
CA THR A 517 14.99 0.55 2.13
C THR A 517 15.64 -0.71 2.71
N PHE A 518 15.02 -1.86 2.48
CA PHE A 518 15.60 -3.18 2.70
C PHE A 518 16.27 -3.64 1.41
N ALA A 519 17.58 -3.87 1.44
CA ALA A 519 18.26 -4.59 0.39
C ALA A 519 17.81 -6.07 0.36
N ALA A 520 18.15 -6.77 -0.72
CA ALA A 520 17.92 -8.22 -0.81
C ALA A 520 18.59 -8.94 0.38
N GLY A 521 17.82 -9.80 1.05
CA GLY A 521 18.22 -10.55 2.23
C GLY A 521 18.09 -9.81 3.57
N GLU A 522 17.85 -8.49 3.58
CA GLU A 522 17.67 -7.76 4.83
C GLU A 522 16.26 -7.98 5.41
N THR A 523 16.21 -8.30 6.71
CA THR A 523 14.97 -8.60 7.44
C THR A 523 14.63 -7.59 8.54
N GLN A 524 15.55 -6.69 8.90
CA GLN A 524 15.33 -5.67 9.93
C GLN A 524 15.99 -4.33 9.60
N LYS A 525 15.36 -3.23 10.01
CA LYS A 525 15.91 -1.88 10.00
C LYS A 525 15.48 -1.09 11.22
N THR A 526 16.29 -0.12 11.61
CA THR A 526 16.01 0.77 12.74
C THR A 526 15.45 2.10 12.26
N ILE A 527 14.40 2.57 12.93
CA ILE A 527 13.78 3.89 12.77
C ILE A 527 14.06 4.69 14.05
N LEU A 528 14.48 5.94 13.90
CA LEU A 528 14.81 6.82 15.02
C LEU A 528 13.89 8.03 15.00
N ILE A 529 13.21 8.29 16.12
CA ILE A 529 12.37 9.47 16.32
C ILE A 529 13.03 10.37 17.36
N PRO A 530 13.49 11.58 17.00
CA PRO A 530 14.06 12.50 17.99
C PRO A 530 13.00 12.97 18.98
N ILE A 531 13.34 12.87 20.26
CA ILE A 531 12.56 13.33 21.41
C ILE A 531 13.19 14.62 21.94
N ILE A 532 12.35 15.56 22.29
CA ILE A 532 12.70 16.82 22.95
C ILE A 532 12.40 16.61 24.44
N ASP A 533 13.37 16.93 25.28
CA ASP A 533 13.31 16.82 26.75
C ASP A 533 13.06 18.24 27.27
N ASP A 534 11.81 18.57 27.56
CA ASP A 534 11.46 19.91 28.00
C ASP A 534 11.49 20.09 29.52
N GLY A 535 10.66 20.97 30.06
CA GLY A 535 10.64 21.32 31.47
C GLY A 535 9.22 21.42 32.03
N TYR A 536 8.22 20.98 31.27
CA TYR A 536 6.81 20.99 31.64
C TYR A 536 6.40 19.65 32.26
N VAL A 537 5.59 19.72 33.32
CA VAL A 537 5.04 18.51 33.94
C VAL A 537 3.71 18.19 33.28
N GLU A 538 3.73 17.27 32.32
CA GLU A 538 2.59 16.95 31.46
C GLU A 538 2.11 15.50 31.61
N GLY A 539 2.89 14.67 32.31
CA GLY A 539 2.62 13.24 32.42
C GLY A 539 2.97 12.51 31.12
N SER A 540 2.71 11.20 31.07
CA SER A 540 3.04 10.42 29.88
C SER A 540 2.13 10.76 28.70
N GLU A 541 2.74 10.94 27.55
CA GLU A 541 2.07 11.36 26.33
C GLU A 541 2.26 10.35 25.20
N THR A 542 1.41 10.43 24.18
CA THR A 542 1.43 9.47 23.06
C THR A 542 1.46 10.14 21.71
N LEU A 543 2.19 9.53 20.77
CA LEU A 543 2.13 9.82 19.34
C LEU A 543 2.05 8.53 18.54
N ARG A 544 1.62 8.63 17.28
CA ARG A 544 1.59 7.50 16.34
C ARG A 544 2.69 7.61 15.30
N ILE A 545 3.25 6.47 14.90
CA ILE A 545 4.21 6.36 13.79
C ILE A 545 3.61 5.41 12.75
N ALA A 546 3.65 5.79 11.49
CA ALA A 546 3.09 5.03 10.38
C ALA A 546 4.16 4.63 9.35
N LEU A 547 4.06 3.42 8.80
CA LEU A 547 4.68 3.00 7.56
C LEU A 547 3.70 3.22 6.42
N THR A 548 4.18 3.76 5.30
CA THR A 548 3.36 4.08 4.12
C THR A 548 4.15 3.82 2.84
N ASN A 549 3.49 3.92 1.68
CA ASN A 549 4.14 3.90 0.37
C ASN A 549 5.09 2.71 0.15
N ALA A 550 4.64 1.53 0.54
CA ALA A 550 5.35 0.27 0.32
C ALA A 550 5.56 -0.01 -1.18
N ALA A 551 6.77 -0.42 -1.55
CA ALA A 551 7.12 -0.95 -2.86
C ALA A 551 8.04 -2.17 -2.68
N GLY A 552 7.81 -3.24 -3.45
CA GLY A 552 8.56 -4.49 -3.35
C GLY A 552 8.20 -5.39 -2.14
N ALA A 553 7.26 -4.97 -1.29
CA ALA A 553 6.55 -5.80 -0.31
C ALA A 553 5.23 -5.12 0.11
N SER A 554 4.41 -5.77 0.96
CA SER A 554 3.21 -5.15 1.54
C SER A 554 3.48 -4.59 2.95
N LEU A 555 2.52 -3.83 3.47
CA LEU A 555 2.54 -3.41 4.87
C LEU A 555 1.84 -4.47 5.73
N GLY A 556 2.46 -4.87 6.83
CA GLY A 556 1.84 -5.77 7.79
C GLY A 556 0.84 -5.09 8.70
N THR A 557 0.29 -5.88 9.62
CA THR A 557 -0.74 -5.43 10.57
C THR A 557 -0.24 -4.39 11.55
N ARG A 558 1.08 -4.39 11.85
CA ARG A 558 1.74 -3.32 12.61
C ARG A 558 2.33 -2.28 11.67
N GLY A 559 1.52 -1.77 10.74
CA GLY A 559 1.87 -0.65 9.85
C GLY A 559 1.76 0.70 10.55
N ILE A 560 1.03 0.79 11.66
CA ILE A 560 0.93 1.97 12.53
C ILE A 560 1.12 1.51 13.96
N VAL A 561 1.90 2.25 14.75
CA VAL A 561 2.18 1.94 16.17
C VAL A 561 2.08 3.16 17.05
N THR A 562 1.84 2.93 18.34
CA THR A 562 1.85 3.98 19.36
C THR A 562 3.22 4.02 20.04
N LEU A 563 3.77 5.22 20.18
CA LEU A 563 4.92 5.51 21.01
C LEU A 563 4.45 6.31 22.21
N THR A 564 4.80 5.85 23.42
CA THR A 564 4.59 6.58 24.66
C THR A 564 5.89 7.26 25.07
N ILE A 565 5.84 8.57 25.28
CA ILE A 565 6.91 9.37 25.88
C ILE A 565 6.60 9.47 27.37
N THR A 566 7.50 8.99 28.23
CA THR A 566 7.34 9.08 29.68
C THR A 566 8.07 10.31 30.19
N ASP A 567 7.29 11.30 30.61
CA ASP A 567 7.71 12.53 31.28
C ASP A 567 8.65 12.26 32.47
N ASN A 568 9.74 13.01 32.55
CA ASN A 568 10.72 12.97 33.64
C ASN A 568 10.79 14.24 34.50
N ASP A 569 9.92 15.20 34.28
CA ASP A 569 10.03 16.52 34.84
C ASP A 569 9.34 16.69 36.18
N ALA A 570 9.74 17.75 36.85
CA ALA A 570 9.21 18.16 38.14
C ALA A 570 8.81 19.64 38.08
N ALA A 571 7.84 20.03 38.91
CA ALA A 571 7.21 21.36 38.86
C ALA A 571 8.14 22.57 39.07
N SER A 572 9.44 22.33 39.36
CA SER A 572 10.47 23.36 39.50
C SER A 572 11.67 23.15 38.56
N ALA A 573 11.50 22.42 37.46
CA ALA A 573 12.54 22.24 36.46
C ALA A 573 12.94 23.59 35.84
N ALA A 574 14.23 23.80 35.65
CA ALA A 574 14.72 24.97 34.91
C ALA A 574 14.51 24.73 33.42
N ASN A 575 14.11 25.76 32.68
CA ASN A 575 13.93 25.65 31.23
C ASN A 575 15.22 25.17 30.55
N PRO A 576 15.24 23.99 29.91
CA PRO A 576 16.43 23.39 29.34
C PRO A 576 17.10 24.26 28.26
N VAL A 577 16.37 25.18 27.62
CA VAL A 577 16.93 26.11 26.61
C VAL A 577 18.11 26.93 27.13
N TYR A 578 18.20 27.13 28.46
CA TYR A 578 19.30 27.85 29.09
C TYR A 578 20.56 26.99 29.29
N SER A 579 20.46 25.66 29.13
CA SER A 579 21.61 24.76 29.11
C SER A 579 22.29 24.77 27.75
N ASN A 580 23.61 24.98 27.73
CA ASN A 580 24.39 24.95 26.48
C ASN A 580 24.25 23.61 25.74
N GLN A 581 24.16 22.49 26.47
CA GLN A 581 24.02 21.17 25.86
C GLN A 581 22.67 21.03 25.13
N PHE A 582 21.58 21.39 25.79
CA PHE A 582 20.26 21.34 25.18
C PHE A 582 20.16 22.34 24.02
N TYR A 583 20.60 23.59 24.25
CA TYR A 583 20.57 24.66 23.25
C TYR A 583 21.25 24.23 21.94
N VAL A 584 22.48 23.70 22.01
CA VAL A 584 23.23 23.24 20.84
C VAL A 584 22.51 22.08 20.16
N ARG A 585 22.02 21.09 20.91
CA ARG A 585 21.25 19.98 20.33
C ARG A 585 20.00 20.49 19.60
N GLN A 586 19.27 21.45 20.18
CA GLN A 586 18.10 22.03 19.52
C GLN A 586 18.47 22.77 18.23
N GLN A 587 19.66 23.37 18.11
CA GLN A 587 20.09 23.95 16.84
C GLN A 587 20.18 22.89 15.72
N TYR A 588 20.63 21.66 16.03
CA TYR A 588 20.67 20.56 15.07
C TYR A 588 19.26 20.14 14.63
N LEU A 589 18.33 20.02 15.59
CA LEU A 589 16.97 19.60 15.33
C LEU A 589 16.18 20.66 14.55
N ASP A 590 16.17 21.90 15.03
CA ASP A 590 15.37 22.99 14.47
C ASP A 590 15.88 23.48 13.11
N PHE A 591 17.20 23.51 12.89
CA PHE A 591 17.78 24.07 11.65
C PHE A 591 18.28 23.00 10.69
N LEU A 592 18.88 21.91 11.17
CA LEU A 592 19.46 20.88 10.29
C LEU A 592 18.53 19.69 10.08
N SER A 593 17.40 19.63 10.81
CA SER A 593 16.42 18.54 10.73
C SER A 593 17.08 17.16 10.86
N ARG A 594 18.07 17.05 11.73
CA ARG A 594 18.78 15.81 12.03
C ARG A 594 19.31 15.84 13.45
N GLU A 595 19.58 14.66 13.97
CA GLU A 595 20.22 14.52 15.27
C GLU A 595 21.70 14.98 15.24
N LEU A 596 22.21 15.36 16.41
CA LEU A 596 23.57 15.84 16.58
C LEU A 596 24.61 14.82 16.09
N GLU A 597 25.72 15.35 15.60
CA GLU A 597 26.96 14.61 15.37
C GLU A 597 27.93 14.97 16.49
N GLN A 598 28.57 13.97 17.11
CA GLN A 598 29.25 14.16 18.39
C GLN A 598 30.42 15.15 18.31
N ALA A 599 31.26 15.09 17.28
CA ALA A 599 32.43 15.97 17.17
C ALA A 599 32.03 17.43 16.95
N GLY A 600 31.07 17.69 16.06
CA GLY A 600 30.51 19.01 15.84
C GLY A 600 29.78 19.55 17.06
N PHE A 601 29.00 18.70 17.73
CA PHE A 601 28.35 19.04 19.00
C PHE A 601 29.36 19.46 20.07
N ASP A 602 30.41 18.67 20.29
CA ASP A 602 31.46 18.96 21.27
C ASP A 602 32.19 20.27 20.93
N SER A 603 32.43 20.53 19.65
CA SER A 603 33.04 21.79 19.18
C SER A 603 32.19 23.01 19.55
N TRP A 604 30.87 22.97 19.30
CA TRP A 604 29.97 24.08 19.65
C TRP A 604 29.82 24.25 21.15
N LEU A 605 29.75 23.14 21.90
CA LEU A 605 29.67 23.16 23.35
C LEU A 605 30.93 23.79 23.96
N ASN A 606 32.11 23.49 23.42
CA ASN A 606 33.37 24.11 23.86
C ASN A 606 33.40 25.62 23.59
N VAL A 607 32.82 26.10 22.48
CA VAL A 607 32.70 27.54 22.20
C VAL A 607 31.85 28.23 23.27
N LEU A 608 30.67 27.70 23.59
CA LEU A 608 29.77 28.28 24.59
C LEU A 608 30.37 28.21 26.01
N ASN A 609 30.91 27.05 26.40
CA ASN A 609 31.49 26.86 27.74
C ASN A 609 32.76 27.69 27.95
N GLY A 610 33.51 27.97 26.87
CA GLY A 610 34.69 28.85 26.90
C GLY A 610 34.35 30.35 26.79
N CYS A 611 33.08 30.72 26.62
CA CYS A 611 32.70 32.09 26.32
C CYS A 611 32.68 32.97 27.57
N THR A 612 33.74 33.77 27.76
CA THR A 612 33.82 34.71 28.89
C THR A 612 32.87 35.90 28.70
N ASN A 613 32.13 36.26 29.75
CA ASN A 613 31.20 37.40 29.80
C ASN A 613 30.15 37.45 28.67
N ASN A 614 29.74 36.29 28.12
CA ASN A 614 28.82 36.20 26.97
C ASN A 614 29.25 37.12 25.81
N ALA A 615 30.55 37.10 25.47
CA ALA A 615 31.07 37.92 24.39
C ALA A 615 30.34 37.61 23.06
N PRO A 616 29.95 38.62 22.25
CA PRO A 616 29.19 38.42 21.01
C PRO A 616 29.85 37.51 19.96
N SER A 617 31.14 37.19 20.10
CA SER A 617 31.89 36.30 19.20
C SER A 617 31.73 34.81 19.53
N CYS A 618 31.16 34.47 20.68
CA CYS A 618 31.07 33.08 21.15
C CYS A 618 29.78 32.76 21.92
N ASP A 619 28.85 33.71 22.02
CA ASP A 619 27.58 33.49 22.72
C ASP A 619 26.61 32.62 21.90
N GLN A 620 25.47 32.28 22.52
CA GLN A 620 24.42 31.46 21.91
C GLN A 620 23.91 32.03 20.58
N ILE A 621 23.81 33.36 20.47
CA ILE A 621 23.40 34.03 19.24
C ILE A 621 24.43 33.83 18.11
N GLU A 622 25.74 33.86 18.40
CA GLU A 622 26.76 33.59 17.38
C GLU A 622 26.76 32.13 16.94
N VAL A 623 26.65 31.21 17.90
CA VAL A 623 26.58 29.78 17.61
C VAL A 623 25.36 29.49 16.74
N SER A 624 24.19 29.99 17.12
CA SER A 624 22.96 29.81 16.34
C SER A 624 23.04 30.44 14.95
N ALA A 625 23.54 31.68 14.85
CA ALA A 625 23.76 32.34 13.56
C ALA A 625 24.73 31.56 12.66
N SER A 626 25.65 30.78 13.23
CA SER A 626 26.58 29.96 12.47
C SER A 626 25.90 28.75 11.81
N PHE A 627 24.83 28.20 12.40
CA PHE A 627 24.04 27.14 11.76
C PHE A 627 23.39 27.63 10.47
N PHE A 628 22.73 28.79 10.47
CA PHE A 628 22.12 29.36 9.26
C PHE A 628 23.11 29.73 8.16
N ARG A 629 24.36 30.03 8.53
CA ARG A 629 25.44 30.36 7.59
C ARG A 629 26.24 29.13 7.15
N SER A 630 26.05 27.98 7.79
CA SER A 630 26.75 26.75 7.44
C SER A 630 26.43 26.32 6.00
N GLN A 631 27.40 25.69 5.33
CA GLN A 631 27.20 25.13 3.99
C GLN A 631 26.07 24.09 3.99
N GLU A 632 25.96 23.31 5.07
CA GLU A 632 24.90 22.32 5.23
C GLU A 632 23.51 22.97 5.18
N PHE A 633 23.28 24.01 5.97
CA PHE A 633 21.98 24.69 5.99
C PHE A 633 21.68 25.41 4.67
N GLN A 634 22.68 26.07 4.08
CA GLN A 634 22.53 26.75 2.78
C GLN A 634 22.20 25.77 1.65
N GLY A 635 22.82 24.59 1.69
CA GLY A 635 22.53 23.49 0.78
C GLY A 635 21.19 22.82 1.03
N LYS A 636 20.61 22.97 2.24
CA LYS A 636 19.36 22.32 2.68
C LYS A 636 18.15 23.25 2.70
N GLY A 637 17.97 24.00 3.78
CA GLY A 637 16.80 24.85 3.99
C GLY A 637 16.63 25.91 2.90
N TYR A 638 17.71 26.63 2.56
CA TYR A 638 17.61 27.63 1.50
C TYR A 638 17.40 27.03 0.11
N PHE A 639 17.89 25.81 -0.11
CA PHE A 639 17.64 25.10 -1.36
C PHE A 639 16.16 24.79 -1.56
N ILE A 640 15.49 24.22 -0.53
CA ILE A 640 14.04 23.96 -0.59
C ILE A 640 13.25 25.27 -0.75
N TYR A 641 13.59 26.32 -0.01
CA TYR A 641 12.94 27.62 -0.17
C TYR A 641 13.04 28.17 -1.60
N ARG A 642 14.23 28.06 -2.23
CA ARG A 642 14.44 28.51 -3.61
C ARG A 642 13.66 27.67 -4.62
N PHE A 643 13.40 26.39 -4.35
CA PHE A 643 12.55 25.55 -5.20
C PHE A 643 11.13 26.09 -5.32
N TYR A 644 10.50 26.42 -4.19
CA TYR A 644 9.13 26.96 -4.17
C TYR A 644 9.05 28.35 -4.80
N THR A 645 10.00 29.23 -4.46
CA THR A 645 10.03 30.59 -5.01
C THR A 645 10.33 30.61 -6.51
N THR A 646 11.26 29.79 -6.99
CA THR A 646 11.58 29.68 -8.43
C THR A 646 10.47 29.01 -9.24
N SER A 647 9.77 28.03 -8.65
CA SER A 647 8.72 27.31 -9.36
C SER A 647 7.38 28.05 -9.32
N PHE A 648 6.99 28.57 -8.16
CA PHE A 648 5.65 29.10 -7.93
C PHE A 648 5.62 30.61 -7.74
N GLY A 649 6.74 31.26 -7.46
CA GLY A 649 6.78 32.68 -7.06
C GLY A 649 6.26 32.89 -5.64
N LEU A 650 6.16 31.82 -4.85
CA LEU A 650 5.57 31.81 -3.52
C LEU A 650 6.55 31.24 -2.49
N ARG A 651 6.47 31.76 -1.27
CA ARG A 651 7.14 31.19 -0.10
C ARG A 651 6.47 29.85 0.24
N PRO A 652 7.23 28.78 0.54
CA PRO A 652 6.62 27.54 1.03
C PRO A 652 5.93 27.79 2.38
N THR A 653 4.87 27.05 2.66
CA THR A 653 4.36 26.94 4.03
C THR A 653 5.35 26.17 4.91
N PHE A 654 5.25 26.32 6.22
CA PHE A 654 6.07 25.56 7.17
C PHE A 654 5.88 24.06 6.98
N ALA A 655 4.64 23.59 6.80
CA ALA A 655 4.36 22.16 6.61
C ALA A 655 5.00 21.60 5.33
N GLU A 656 4.95 22.35 4.22
CA GLU A 656 5.63 22.00 2.98
C GLU A 656 7.15 21.96 3.16
N PHE A 657 7.70 23.01 3.78
CA PHE A 657 9.13 23.15 4.04
C PHE A 657 9.67 22.03 4.92
N ASP A 658 9.02 21.77 6.06
CA ASP A 658 9.47 20.80 7.06
C ASP A 658 9.47 19.39 6.48
N ARG A 659 8.44 19.02 5.72
CA ARG A 659 8.37 17.73 5.03
C ARG A 659 9.50 17.57 4.00
N ASP A 660 9.67 18.57 3.14
CA ASP A 660 10.60 18.48 2.01
C ASP A 660 12.07 18.55 2.45
N VAL A 661 12.41 19.35 3.47
CA VAL A 661 13.77 19.37 4.04
C VAL A 661 14.13 18.04 4.67
N LYS A 662 13.18 17.36 5.34
CA LYS A 662 13.44 16.08 6.03
C LYS A 662 13.70 14.93 5.07
N LEU A 663 12.91 14.83 4.00
CA LEU A 663 13.16 13.84 2.93
C LEU A 663 14.56 14.00 2.31
N TYR A 664 15.09 15.22 2.33
CA TYR A 664 16.36 15.61 1.76
C TYR A 664 17.55 15.54 2.75
N SER A 665 17.31 15.41 4.06
CA SER A 665 18.41 15.38 5.05
C SER A 665 19.24 14.10 4.98
N ALA A 666 20.54 14.26 4.73
CA ALA A 666 21.59 13.22 4.75
C ALA A 666 22.87 13.72 5.46
N ARG A 667 23.79 12.80 5.76
CA ARG A 667 25.04 13.07 6.51
C ARG A 667 26.26 13.24 5.61
N THR A 668 26.26 12.63 4.43
CA THR A 668 27.38 12.70 3.48
C THR A 668 27.01 13.49 2.24
N ASP A 669 27.96 14.17 1.62
CA ASP A 669 27.73 14.96 0.41
C ASP A 669 27.17 14.10 -0.74
N THR A 670 27.64 12.86 -0.87
CA THR A 670 27.13 11.91 -1.88
C THR A 670 25.66 11.55 -1.68
N GLU A 671 25.25 11.25 -0.44
CA GLU A 671 23.85 10.96 -0.14
C GLU A 671 22.97 12.19 -0.31
N VAL A 672 23.47 13.37 0.05
CA VAL A 672 22.78 14.65 -0.16
C VAL A 672 22.49 14.85 -1.64
N GLU A 673 23.47 14.64 -2.52
CA GLU A 673 23.28 14.80 -3.97
C GLU A 673 22.29 13.77 -4.57
N LEU A 674 22.34 12.50 -4.14
CA LEU A 674 21.35 11.49 -4.53
C LEU A 674 19.94 11.85 -4.07
N LYS A 675 19.79 12.31 -2.82
CA LYS A 675 18.50 12.75 -2.28
C LYS A 675 17.99 14.02 -2.97
N LYS A 676 18.87 14.94 -3.41
CA LYS A 676 18.45 16.09 -4.25
C LYS A 676 17.83 15.61 -5.54
N GLU A 677 18.48 14.70 -6.26
CA GLU A 677 17.96 14.21 -7.54
C GLU A 677 16.59 13.53 -7.36
N ALA A 678 16.45 12.69 -6.34
CA ALA A 678 15.18 12.05 -6.00
C ALA A 678 14.08 13.07 -5.63
N PHE A 679 14.42 14.07 -4.80
CA PHE A 679 13.49 15.14 -4.44
C PHE A 679 13.01 15.92 -5.67
N ILE A 680 13.90 16.26 -6.59
CA ILE A 680 13.54 17.04 -7.78
C ILE A 680 12.60 16.22 -8.66
N ALA A 681 12.88 14.93 -8.84
CA ALA A 681 12.02 14.02 -9.58
C ALA A 681 10.62 13.92 -8.95
N ASP A 682 10.54 13.77 -7.63
CA ASP A 682 9.28 13.82 -6.89
C ASP A 682 8.57 15.17 -7.08
N PHE A 683 9.27 16.29 -6.88
CA PHE A 683 8.72 17.64 -6.90
C PHE A 683 8.05 17.98 -8.24
N VAL A 684 8.71 17.65 -9.37
CA VAL A 684 8.14 17.88 -10.70
C VAL A 684 7.00 16.92 -11.04
N SER A 685 6.87 15.80 -10.33
CA SER A 685 5.76 14.86 -10.50
C SER A 685 4.48 15.26 -9.75
N ARG A 686 4.57 16.22 -8.82
CA ARG A 686 3.43 16.69 -8.00
C ARG A 686 2.36 17.34 -8.86
N ALA A 687 1.10 17.15 -8.49
CA ALA A 687 -0.05 17.68 -9.22
C ALA A 687 0.02 19.21 -9.41
N ALA A 688 0.40 19.96 -8.36
CA ALA A 688 0.56 21.41 -8.43
C ALA A 688 1.61 21.86 -9.46
N TRP A 689 2.72 21.12 -9.58
CA TRP A 689 3.74 21.40 -10.58
C TRP A 689 3.20 21.09 -11.99
N ARG A 690 2.64 19.90 -12.17
CA ARG A 690 2.09 19.45 -13.46
C ARG A 690 1.01 20.38 -13.98
N MET A 691 0.05 20.78 -13.14
CA MET A 691 -0.99 21.75 -13.48
C MET A 691 -0.42 23.08 -13.98
N LYS A 692 0.73 23.53 -13.46
CA LYS A 692 1.34 24.79 -13.85
C LYS A 692 2.17 24.67 -15.12
N PHE A 693 2.94 23.60 -15.29
CA PHE A 693 4.01 23.54 -16.29
C PHE A 693 3.75 22.56 -17.45
N ASP A 694 2.82 21.62 -17.31
CA ASP A 694 2.49 20.68 -18.38
C ASP A 694 1.87 21.43 -19.56
N GLY A 695 2.26 21.05 -20.78
CA GLY A 695 1.80 21.70 -22.02
C GLY A 695 2.51 23.01 -22.38
N MET A 696 3.33 23.60 -21.50
CA MET A 696 4.16 24.76 -21.87
C MET A 696 5.23 24.38 -22.90
N SER A 697 5.61 25.30 -23.79
CA SER A 697 6.82 25.13 -24.59
C SER A 697 8.08 25.28 -23.72
N ASN A 698 9.23 24.80 -24.17
CA ASN A 698 10.48 24.91 -23.40
C ASN A 698 10.91 26.36 -23.15
N SER A 699 10.67 27.27 -24.10
CA SER A 699 10.93 28.70 -23.91
C SER A 699 10.02 29.32 -22.85
N ILE A 700 8.71 29.06 -22.92
CA ILE A 700 7.73 29.55 -21.93
C ILE A 700 8.03 28.96 -20.55
N TYR A 701 8.43 27.69 -20.48
CA TYR A 701 8.82 27.02 -19.25
C TYR A 701 10.00 27.75 -18.56
N VAL A 702 11.10 27.98 -19.29
CA VAL A 702 12.27 28.69 -18.76
C VAL A 702 11.92 30.11 -18.35
N ASP A 703 11.14 30.84 -19.17
CA ASP A 703 10.72 32.21 -18.86
C ASP A 703 9.85 32.28 -17.61
N THR A 704 8.94 31.34 -17.44
CA THR A 704 8.05 31.27 -16.28
C THR A 704 8.85 31.07 -15.00
N LEU A 705 9.88 30.22 -15.03
CA LEU A 705 10.77 30.01 -13.88
C LEU A 705 11.60 31.25 -13.56
N LEU A 706 12.21 31.89 -14.57
CA LEU A 706 13.02 33.10 -14.37
C LEU A 706 12.17 34.28 -13.87
N GLN A 707 10.94 34.39 -14.35
CA GLN A 707 9.98 35.39 -13.88
C GLN A 707 9.58 35.14 -12.42
N ALA A 708 9.25 33.89 -12.06
CA ALA A 708 8.89 33.53 -10.69
C ALA A 708 10.05 33.73 -9.71
N ALA A 709 11.29 33.45 -10.15
CA ALA A 709 12.50 33.70 -9.39
C ALA A 709 12.95 35.18 -9.37
N GLU A 710 12.28 36.08 -10.11
CA GLU A 710 12.63 37.50 -10.19
C GLU A 710 14.09 37.76 -10.66
N VAL A 711 14.62 36.91 -11.55
CA VAL A 711 16.01 37.02 -12.05
C VAL A 711 16.10 37.02 -13.57
N GLN A 712 17.26 37.39 -14.10
CA GLN A 712 17.65 37.20 -15.49
C GLN A 712 18.96 36.43 -15.53
N LEU A 713 19.03 35.38 -16.36
CA LEU A 713 20.25 34.57 -16.51
C LEU A 713 20.85 34.75 -17.90
N ALA A 714 22.16 34.98 -17.97
CA ALA A 714 22.89 35.00 -19.25
C ALA A 714 22.81 33.65 -19.99
N SER A 715 22.66 32.55 -19.25
CA SER A 715 22.51 31.19 -19.78
C SER A 715 21.11 30.86 -20.30
N ARG A 716 20.13 31.79 -20.23
CA ARG A 716 18.73 31.54 -20.63
C ARG A 716 18.59 30.83 -21.98
N ASN A 717 19.25 31.35 -23.02
CA ASN A 717 19.14 30.76 -24.37
C ASN A 717 19.79 29.37 -24.45
N GLN A 718 20.84 29.11 -23.66
CA GLN A 718 21.47 27.79 -23.57
C GLN A 718 20.54 26.78 -22.90
N LEU A 719 19.85 27.15 -21.82
CA LEU A 719 18.90 26.29 -21.11
C LEU A 719 17.76 25.83 -22.03
N ILE A 720 17.22 26.75 -22.85
CA ILE A 720 16.19 26.44 -23.84
C ILE A 720 16.75 25.47 -24.90
N SER A 721 17.95 25.76 -25.42
CA SER A 721 18.62 24.90 -26.40
C SER A 721 18.88 23.48 -25.85
N ASP A 722 19.26 23.35 -24.58
CA ASP A 722 19.49 22.07 -23.91
C ASP A 722 18.19 21.25 -23.81
N LEU A 723 17.05 21.89 -23.52
CA LEU A 723 15.73 21.23 -23.50
C LEU A 723 15.27 20.81 -24.89
N ASP A 724 15.38 21.71 -25.87
CA ASP A 724 14.96 21.45 -27.25
C ASP A 724 15.79 20.32 -27.89
N GLY A 725 17.07 20.24 -27.53
CA GLY A 725 17.97 19.17 -27.96
C GLY A 725 17.92 17.91 -27.09
N VAL A 726 17.03 17.83 -26.09
CA VAL A 726 16.90 16.70 -25.15
C VAL A 726 18.22 16.35 -24.43
N ARG A 727 19.09 17.35 -24.25
CA ARG A 727 20.35 17.23 -23.49
C ARG A 727 20.12 17.30 -21.99
N LYS A 728 19.06 18.00 -21.58
CA LYS A 728 18.61 18.11 -20.18
C LYS A 728 17.11 17.87 -20.10
N THR A 729 16.67 17.34 -18.97
CA THR A 729 15.26 17.29 -18.59
C THR A 729 14.81 18.63 -18.01
N ARG A 730 13.49 18.85 -17.91
CA ARG A 730 12.94 20.02 -17.20
C ARG A 730 13.38 20.08 -15.74
N ALA A 731 13.43 18.93 -15.07
CA ALA A 731 13.96 18.80 -13.71
C ALA A 731 15.41 19.28 -13.59
N GLN A 732 16.27 18.90 -14.54
CA GLN A 732 17.67 19.33 -14.57
C GLN A 732 17.80 20.84 -14.83
N VAL A 733 16.99 21.42 -15.72
CA VAL A 733 16.98 22.87 -15.95
C VAL A 733 16.45 23.65 -14.75
N LEU A 734 15.39 23.17 -14.09
CA LEU A 734 14.89 23.78 -12.86
C LEU A 734 15.97 23.82 -11.78
N ARG A 735 16.68 22.70 -11.58
CA ARG A 735 17.78 22.60 -10.62
C ARG A 735 18.86 23.63 -10.93
N GLU A 736 19.29 23.73 -12.19
CA GLU A 736 20.33 24.66 -12.61
C GLU A 736 19.94 26.13 -12.38
N ILE A 737 18.67 26.48 -12.61
CA ILE A 737 18.16 27.83 -12.30
C ILE A 737 18.16 28.05 -10.79
N VAL A 738 17.63 27.11 -9.99
CA VAL A 738 17.53 27.21 -8.52
C VAL A 738 18.89 27.34 -7.84
N GLU A 739 19.91 26.63 -8.35
CA GLU A 739 21.27 26.64 -7.81
C GLU A 739 22.13 27.79 -8.37
N SER A 740 21.59 28.65 -9.24
CA SER A 740 22.31 29.81 -9.75
C SER A 740 22.64 30.84 -8.66
N ALA A 741 23.73 31.58 -8.88
CA ALA A 741 24.18 32.61 -7.95
C ALA A 741 23.17 33.77 -7.88
N GLU A 742 22.53 34.08 -9.00
CA GLU A 742 21.51 35.13 -9.13
C GLU A 742 20.27 34.81 -8.29
N VAL A 743 19.71 33.60 -8.40
CA VAL A 743 18.56 33.17 -7.58
C VAL A 743 18.95 33.11 -6.10
N SER A 744 20.15 32.63 -5.80
CA SER A 744 20.67 32.60 -4.44
C SER A 744 20.76 33.99 -3.82
N ALA A 745 21.31 34.97 -4.54
CA ALA A 745 21.39 36.36 -4.08
C ALA A 745 20.01 37.01 -3.95
N GLN A 746 19.11 36.79 -4.91
CA GLN A 746 17.78 37.38 -4.95
C GLN A 746 16.91 36.96 -3.75
N HIS A 747 17.04 35.71 -3.32
CA HIS A 747 16.19 35.15 -2.27
C HIS A 747 16.87 35.01 -0.91
N TYR A 748 18.16 35.36 -0.76
CA TYR A 748 18.91 35.13 0.49
C TYR A 748 18.23 35.74 1.72
N ASN A 749 17.99 37.06 1.73
CA ASN A 749 17.37 37.74 2.87
C ASN A 749 15.95 37.24 3.15
N ARG A 750 15.17 37.01 2.08
CA ARG A 750 13.79 36.50 2.17
C ARG A 750 13.73 35.11 2.78
N ALA A 751 14.66 34.24 2.38
CA ALA A 751 14.83 32.92 2.95
C ALA A 751 15.32 33.01 4.40
N PHE A 752 16.33 33.83 4.69
CA PHE A 752 16.88 33.98 6.05
C PHE A 752 15.80 34.38 7.06
N VAL A 753 14.93 35.35 6.73
CA VAL A 753 13.80 35.74 7.58
C VAL A 753 12.82 34.57 7.76
N ALA A 754 12.43 33.89 6.66
CA ALA A 754 11.52 32.75 6.74
C ALA A 754 12.07 31.62 7.64
N MET A 755 13.38 31.37 7.57
CA MET A 755 14.04 30.34 8.37
C MET A 755 14.06 30.64 9.87
N GLN A 756 13.94 31.91 10.28
CA GLN A 756 13.78 32.24 11.70
C GLN A 756 12.45 31.70 12.23
N TYR A 757 11.37 31.90 11.47
CA TYR A 757 10.05 31.39 11.82
C TYR A 757 9.99 29.86 11.73
N PHE A 758 10.55 29.27 10.67
CA PHE A 758 10.50 27.81 10.49
C PHE A 758 11.39 27.04 11.44
N GLY A 759 12.54 27.59 11.84
CA GLY A 759 13.42 26.91 12.78
C GLY A 759 13.03 27.16 14.23
N TYR A 760 12.94 28.41 14.68
CA TYR A 760 12.63 28.69 16.09
C TYR A 760 11.15 28.49 16.42
N LEU A 761 10.26 29.10 15.65
CA LEU A 761 8.82 29.12 15.98
C LEU A 761 8.07 27.94 15.36
N ARG A 762 8.74 27.24 14.44
CA ARG A 762 8.26 26.08 13.72
C ARG A 762 6.91 26.34 13.02
N ARG A 763 6.61 27.56 12.57
CA ARG A 763 5.30 27.91 11.97
C ARG A 763 5.43 28.89 10.82
N ASP A 764 4.32 29.10 10.11
CA ASP A 764 4.25 30.13 9.08
C ASP A 764 4.44 31.54 9.65
N PRO A 765 5.22 32.40 8.97
CA PRO A 765 5.34 33.79 9.36
C PRO A 765 4.07 34.57 9.02
N GLU A 766 3.66 35.46 9.93
CA GLU A 766 2.64 36.46 9.64
C GLU A 766 3.21 37.50 8.67
N ASP A 767 2.42 37.92 7.69
CA ASP A 767 2.92 38.80 6.62
C ASP A 767 3.47 40.13 7.15
N ALA A 768 2.81 40.74 8.14
CA ALA A 768 3.27 42.00 8.73
C ALA A 768 4.64 41.84 9.44
N GLY A 769 4.80 40.77 10.22
CA GLY A 769 6.06 40.48 10.92
C GLY A 769 7.19 40.14 9.95
N TYR A 770 6.88 39.32 8.94
CA TYR A 770 7.82 38.96 7.88
C TYR A 770 8.36 40.19 7.15
N GLN A 771 7.47 41.10 6.72
CA GLN A 771 7.88 42.30 5.99
C GLN A 771 8.67 43.28 6.87
N ALA A 772 8.31 43.40 8.15
CA ALA A 772 9.07 44.22 9.10
C ALA A 772 10.51 43.71 9.25
N TRP A 773 10.70 42.40 9.47
CA TRP A 773 12.01 41.80 9.57
C TRP A 773 12.80 41.85 8.26
N LEU A 774 12.12 41.68 7.12
CA LEU A 774 12.74 41.83 5.80
C LEU A 774 13.26 43.26 5.57
N ALA A 775 12.51 44.27 6.02
CA ALA A 775 12.97 45.66 5.96
C ALA A 775 14.21 45.90 6.83
N VAL A 776 14.26 45.31 8.04
CA VAL A 776 15.42 45.42 8.95
C VAL A 776 16.68 44.85 8.29
N ILE A 777 16.62 43.63 7.75
CA ILE A 777 17.80 42.99 7.16
C ILE A 777 18.21 43.63 5.83
N ASN A 778 17.26 44.13 5.04
CA ASN A 778 17.58 44.87 3.80
C ASN A 778 18.25 46.22 4.09
N ALA A 779 17.87 46.89 5.18
CA ALA A 779 18.51 48.14 5.59
C ALA A 779 19.93 47.92 6.15
N ASN A 780 20.17 46.79 6.82
CA ASN A 780 21.48 46.44 7.40
C ASN A 780 21.83 44.96 7.14
N PRO A 781 22.31 44.60 5.94
CA PRO A 781 22.54 43.21 5.54
C PRO A 781 23.55 42.44 6.40
N THR A 782 24.43 43.14 7.11
CA THR A 782 25.42 42.53 8.02
C THR A 782 24.90 42.33 9.45
N ASN A 783 23.70 42.81 9.78
CA ASN A 783 23.14 42.76 11.12
C ASN A 783 22.25 41.51 11.34
N TYR A 784 22.81 40.33 11.03
CA TYR A 784 22.13 39.06 11.25
C TYR A 784 21.87 38.79 12.74
N ARG A 785 22.72 39.32 13.63
CA ARG A 785 22.63 39.10 15.08
C ARG A 785 21.35 39.66 15.67
N GLN A 786 20.92 40.86 15.28
CA GLN A 786 19.68 41.44 15.77
C GLN A 786 18.46 40.57 15.43
N MET A 787 18.47 39.96 14.25
CA MET A 787 17.43 39.03 13.83
C MET A 787 17.43 37.78 14.72
N VAL A 788 18.57 37.08 14.78
CA VAL A 788 18.72 35.83 15.54
C VAL A 788 18.38 36.06 17.02
N ASP A 789 18.83 37.16 17.61
CA ASP A 789 18.52 37.56 18.99
C ASP A 789 17.00 37.73 19.21
N GLY A 790 16.32 38.42 18.28
CA GLY A 790 14.87 38.63 18.36
C GLY A 790 14.04 37.35 18.42
N PHE A 791 14.49 36.27 17.76
CA PHE A 791 13.79 34.98 17.76
C PHE A 791 14.29 34.04 18.86
N ALA A 792 15.60 33.88 19.02
CA ALA A 792 16.20 32.99 20.03
C ALA A 792 15.87 33.43 21.47
N ASN A 793 15.65 34.73 21.70
CA ASN A 793 15.23 35.25 23.00
C ASN A 793 13.74 35.61 23.07
N SER A 794 12.96 35.26 22.04
CA SER A 794 11.51 35.46 22.07
C SER A 794 10.84 34.61 23.15
N THR A 795 9.78 35.14 23.75
CA THR A 795 8.93 34.38 24.68
C THR A 795 8.35 33.14 24.01
N GLU A 796 8.01 33.23 22.71
CA GLU A 796 7.45 32.13 21.95
C GLU A 796 8.43 30.95 21.82
N TYR A 797 9.70 31.21 21.48
CA TYR A 797 10.71 30.15 21.41
C TYR A 797 10.98 29.51 22.77
N ARG A 798 11.13 30.31 23.82
CA ARG A 798 11.45 29.79 25.16
C ARG A 798 10.33 28.94 25.75
N LYS A 799 9.07 29.31 25.49
CA LYS A 799 7.88 28.55 25.91
C LYS A 799 7.70 27.21 25.19
N ARG A 800 8.54 26.89 24.20
CA ARG A 800 8.57 25.52 23.66
C ARG A 800 9.17 24.52 24.63
N PHE A 801 9.96 24.98 25.60
CA PHE A 801 10.82 24.10 26.40
C PHE A 801 10.63 24.27 27.91
N GLY A 802 9.74 25.15 28.35
CA GLY A 802 9.51 25.35 29.78
C GLY A 802 9.11 26.76 30.16
N GLN A 803 8.86 26.94 31.45
CA GLN A 803 8.46 28.22 32.02
C GLN A 803 9.55 29.30 31.83
N SER A 804 9.12 30.56 31.66
CA SER A 804 9.98 31.68 31.25
C SER A 804 10.94 32.15 32.33
#